data_AF-A0A419NAQ5-F1
#
_entry.id   AF-A0A419NAQ5-F1
#
_cell.length_a   1.000
_cell.length_b   1.000
_cell.length_c   1.000
_cell.angle_alpha   90.00
_cell.angle_beta   90.00
_cell.angle_gamma   90.00
#
_symmetry.space_group_name_H-M   'P 1'
#
loop_
_entity.id
_entity.type
_entity.pdbx_description
1 polymer ?
#
loop_
_entity_poly.entity_id
_entity_poly.type
_entity_poly.pdbx_seq_one_letter_code
_entity_poly.pdbx_strand_id
1 'polypeptide(L)'
;MNLYECLHAKKGYAYKSDQVVSDSLINTYPNIDTTRKLRGNSRVTGDVDINIQNNIIDMLVSISARYLLNYKEVAYILLTAKVESGFNPDAAAGTTTAGGLAQGTVGFINDAKNNSKEILGFTLDLNGESIFDAEKGCYALVYSFLLNKKKVSTHYSTSQLDYWMWLYLLHHDGAYSLGKYIDGKHKISKDGRKWADYIIEKLPLVEGLLKSNPVSTSFKLSTGDDTPIANKEYVATISLAQNTSCPSIVSTMNNPLIFFQGKTDGEGKTEAIKALAGAEIVFTILKDNYKKLAMSGSADSSHQPKTEKSKKQKPKLSEVGPSSGTTYTVKSGDTLSAISKMHSTTINDLVKLNGLPNANVLHIGQVLKLSTQKNNDTESQLSINYISRYIPKEVKQAIIKHLGIDNGNAHAAISYSRSHIALPSGSISADIDKNKNVVHIKTTTKPEAVKKKQQPPEKHKTDDKGTAKPTTVKDDFEPVLIFVKGQADEKRVSDKSKNILKSLAKESGAHILYITSTLRTPEEQAQAMYTNIRTRGVESQHYYAKNGRMVVDAGVAAGIEDKDAALDAMIKKIKNLQDMNEIVSRHCVSEDMYSKKNVMDISKTRLGSLGRTLDKVIKEHIKKNKELKYISPYGHAGEPAIHIEIEQ
;
A
#
# COMPACT_ATOMS: atom_id res chain seq x y z
N MET A 1 24.13 6.23 15.86
CA MET A 1 23.06 7.24 15.96
C MET A 1 21.78 6.64 15.42
N ASN A 2 20.74 6.53 16.25
CA ASN A 2 19.39 6.13 15.82
C ASN A 2 18.54 7.36 15.44
N LEU A 3 17.30 7.13 14.99
CA LEU A 3 16.39 8.21 14.58
C LEU A 3 16.08 9.20 15.71
N TYR A 4 15.82 8.69 16.92
CA TYR A 4 15.48 9.51 18.08
C TYR A 4 16.67 10.37 18.51
N GLU A 5 17.86 9.79 18.64
CA GLU A 5 19.10 10.53 18.94
C GLU A 5 19.38 11.67 17.93
N CYS A 6 19.07 11.44 16.64
CA CYS A 6 19.19 12.47 15.60
C CYS A 6 18.12 13.58 15.76
N LEU A 7 16.91 13.22 16.18
CA LEU A 7 15.77 14.13 16.29
C LEU A 7 15.67 14.85 17.64
N HIS A 8 16.19 14.31 18.74
CA HIS A 8 16.13 14.92 20.07
C HIS A 8 16.51 16.40 20.07
N ALA A 9 15.61 17.23 20.58
CA ALA A 9 15.80 18.66 20.73
C ALA A 9 16.27 18.96 22.15
N LYS A 10 17.22 19.89 22.26
CA LYS A 10 17.61 20.47 23.55
C LYS A 10 16.68 21.63 23.86
N LYS A 11 16.45 21.89 25.14
CA LYS A 11 15.81 23.13 25.63
C LYS A 11 16.48 24.36 24.99
N GLY A 12 15.66 25.18 24.34
CA GLY A 12 16.07 26.46 23.79
C GLY A 12 16.16 27.56 24.84
N TYR A 13 16.27 28.80 24.38
CA TYR A 13 16.26 29.97 25.25
C TYR A 13 14.82 30.43 25.54
N ALA A 14 14.56 30.82 26.78
CA ALA A 14 13.32 31.52 27.12
C ALA A 14 13.33 32.94 26.55
N TYR A 15 12.17 33.44 26.15
CA TYR A 15 11.98 34.86 25.83
C TYR A 15 12.12 35.68 27.11
N LYS A 16 12.83 36.81 27.02
CA LYS A 16 12.86 37.82 28.08
C LYS A 16 11.53 38.57 28.14
N SER A 17 11.20 39.18 29.27
CA SER A 17 9.94 39.90 29.47
C SER A 17 9.70 41.05 28.48
N ASP A 18 10.76 41.74 28.03
CA ASP A 18 10.72 42.78 26.99
C ASP A 18 10.47 42.25 25.58
N GLN A 19 10.60 40.93 25.38
CA GLN A 19 10.33 40.25 24.11
C GLN A 19 8.95 39.57 24.06
N VAL A 20 8.21 39.53 25.16
CA VAL A 20 6.87 38.91 25.23
C VAL A 20 5.80 39.96 24.98
N VAL A 21 5.15 39.91 23.82
CA VAL A 21 4.06 40.83 23.46
C VAL A 21 2.78 40.48 24.21
N SER A 22 1.87 41.44 24.42
CA SER A 22 0.60 41.25 25.14
C SER A 22 -0.18 40.02 24.67
N ASP A 23 -0.27 39.87 23.35
CA ASP A 23 -1.13 38.88 22.69
C ASP A 23 -0.44 37.52 22.52
N SER A 24 0.80 37.38 23.01
CA SER A 24 1.53 36.11 23.01
C SER A 24 0.80 35.06 23.83
N LEU A 25 0.82 33.81 23.37
CA LEU A 25 0.25 32.69 24.12
C LEU A 25 1.01 32.39 25.43
N ILE A 26 2.21 32.96 25.63
CA ILE A 26 2.89 32.98 26.93
C ILE A 26 2.09 33.82 27.95
N ASN A 27 1.52 34.96 27.53
CA ASN A 27 0.70 35.82 28.38
C ASN A 27 -0.75 35.35 28.47
N THR A 28 -1.31 34.86 27.35
CA THR A 28 -2.70 34.35 27.31
C THR A 28 -2.86 33.04 28.08
N TYR A 29 -1.86 32.15 28.03
CA TYR A 29 -1.88 30.83 28.68
C TYR A 29 -0.56 30.58 29.45
N PRO A 30 -0.29 31.33 30.54
CA PRO A 30 1.00 31.30 31.24
C PRO A 30 1.26 29.97 31.95
N ASN A 31 0.21 29.29 32.40
CA ASN A 31 0.29 28.02 33.09
C ASN A 31 0.28 26.85 32.08
N ILE A 32 1.05 25.81 32.36
CA ILE A 32 0.96 24.53 31.66
C ILE A 32 -0.11 23.68 32.34
N ASP A 33 -1.11 23.22 31.60
CA ASP A 33 -2.03 22.20 32.10
C ASP A 33 -1.27 20.89 32.39
N THR A 34 -1.16 20.56 33.68
CA THR A 34 -0.44 19.39 34.20
C THR A 34 -1.26 18.10 34.16
N THR A 35 -2.53 18.16 33.76
CA THR A 35 -3.38 16.97 33.62
C THR A 35 -3.12 16.23 32.30
N ARG A 36 -2.71 16.94 31.23
CA ARG A 36 -2.27 16.32 29.97
C ARG A 36 -1.06 15.41 30.15
N LYS A 37 -1.16 14.17 29.65
CA LYS A 37 -0.08 13.15 29.64
C LYS A 37 1.06 13.52 28.68
N LEU A 38 0.77 14.22 27.59
CA LEU A 38 1.75 14.71 26.62
C LEU A 38 1.77 16.24 26.69
N ARG A 39 2.69 16.78 27.50
CA ARG A 39 2.85 18.21 27.76
C ARG A 39 4.31 18.60 27.84
N GLY A 40 4.61 19.89 27.71
CA GLY A 40 5.93 20.46 28.01
C GLY A 40 6.19 20.66 29.50
N ASN A 41 7.43 20.99 29.82
CA ASN A 41 7.84 21.50 31.13
C ASN A 41 7.70 23.04 31.20
N SER A 42 7.69 23.73 30.05
CA SER A 42 7.38 25.17 29.95
C SER A 42 6.94 25.55 28.52
N ARG A 43 6.77 26.85 28.26
CA ARG A 43 6.54 27.42 26.92
C ARG A 43 7.79 27.44 26.01
N VAL A 44 8.95 26.97 26.47
CA VAL A 44 10.22 27.04 25.71
C VAL A 44 10.37 25.85 24.75
N THR A 45 10.77 26.11 23.51
CA THR A 45 11.09 25.07 22.52
C THR A 45 12.05 24.01 23.08
N GLY A 46 11.76 22.73 22.87
CA GLY A 46 12.55 21.60 23.36
C GLY A 46 12.56 21.39 24.89
N ASP A 47 11.84 22.18 25.69
CA ASP A 47 11.73 22.02 27.14
C ASP A 47 10.63 21.01 27.53
N VAL A 48 10.91 19.74 27.25
CA VAL A 48 9.96 18.64 27.35
C VAL A 48 10.71 17.32 27.59
N ASP A 49 10.11 16.41 28.36
CA ASP A 49 10.72 15.11 28.66
C ASP A 49 11.02 14.30 27.40
N ILE A 50 12.16 13.60 27.41
CA ILE A 50 12.65 12.85 26.24
C ILE A 50 11.68 11.78 25.76
N ASN A 51 10.92 11.18 26.69
CA ASN A 51 9.89 10.20 26.39
C ASN A 51 8.69 10.82 25.67
N ILE A 52 8.37 12.09 25.97
CA ILE A 52 7.29 12.84 25.30
C ILE A 52 7.76 13.26 23.90
N GLN A 53 9.02 13.66 23.71
CA GLN A 53 9.59 13.85 22.37
C GLN A 53 9.48 12.58 21.51
N ASN A 54 9.86 11.42 22.07
CA ASN A 54 9.74 10.12 21.38
C ASN A 54 8.28 9.80 20.99
N ASN A 55 7.33 10.00 21.92
CA ASN A 55 5.90 9.77 21.64
C ASN A 55 5.36 10.68 20.52
N ILE A 56 5.84 11.92 20.43
CA ILE A 56 5.45 12.87 19.38
C ILE A 56 6.08 12.50 18.03
N ILE A 57 7.34 12.05 18.01
CA ILE A 57 7.99 11.47 16.83
C ILE A 57 7.19 10.26 16.31
N ASP A 58 6.82 9.33 17.20
CA ASP A 58 6.03 8.14 16.87
C ASP A 58 4.64 8.49 16.32
N MET A 59 4.00 9.52 16.88
CA MET A 59 2.71 10.03 16.43
C MET A 59 2.81 10.72 15.06
N LEU A 60 3.86 11.50 14.81
CA LEU A 60 4.12 12.13 13.49
C LEU A 60 4.39 11.08 12.41
N VAL A 61 5.21 10.06 12.68
CA VAL A 61 5.43 8.93 11.75
C VAL A 61 4.11 8.22 11.47
N SER A 62 3.30 7.96 12.51
CA SER A 62 2.02 7.27 12.39
C SER A 62 0.97 8.04 11.59
N ILE A 63 0.84 9.35 11.80
CA ILE A 63 -0.12 10.19 11.08
C ILE A 63 0.36 10.41 9.64
N SER A 64 1.65 10.71 9.43
CA SER A 64 2.20 10.96 8.09
C SER A 64 2.10 9.72 7.18
N ALA A 65 2.39 8.53 7.71
CA ALA A 65 2.21 7.28 6.97
C ALA A 65 0.74 7.03 6.57
N ARG A 66 -0.21 7.40 7.45
CA ARG A 66 -1.65 7.32 7.12
C ARG A 66 -2.07 8.30 6.04
N TYR A 67 -1.41 9.45 5.92
CA TYR A 67 -1.62 10.39 4.81
C TYR A 67 -0.84 10.05 3.53
N LEU A 68 -0.38 8.79 3.39
CA LEU A 68 0.36 8.29 2.22
C LEU A 68 1.64 9.10 1.90
N LEU A 69 2.23 9.74 2.91
CA LEU A 69 3.46 10.52 2.74
C LEU A 69 4.69 9.62 2.61
N ASN A 70 5.57 9.98 1.69
CA ASN A 70 6.79 9.21 1.42
C ASN A 70 7.87 9.49 2.50
N TYR A 71 8.92 8.67 2.62
CA TYR A 71 9.88 8.79 3.73
C TYR A 71 10.58 10.14 3.82
N LYS A 72 10.83 10.80 2.67
CA LYS A 72 11.42 12.13 2.63
C LYS A 72 10.45 13.18 3.16
N GLU A 73 9.16 13.03 2.90
CA GLU A 73 8.10 13.90 3.42
C GLU A 73 7.86 13.68 4.92
N VAL A 74 7.91 12.44 5.40
CA VAL A 74 7.89 12.11 6.84
C VAL A 74 9.11 12.73 7.55
N ALA A 75 10.31 12.55 7.00
CA ALA A 75 11.54 13.14 7.52
C ALA A 75 11.47 14.68 7.57
N TYR A 76 10.89 15.30 6.55
CA TYR A 76 10.69 16.74 6.49
C TYR A 76 9.81 17.26 7.62
N ILE A 77 8.66 16.62 7.86
CA ILE A 77 7.72 16.99 8.93
C ILE A 77 8.37 16.84 10.31
N LEU A 78 9.14 15.77 10.53
CA LEU A 78 9.89 15.56 11.77
C LEU A 78 10.95 16.65 11.99
N LEU A 79 11.64 17.09 10.93
CA LEU A 79 12.62 18.18 11.00
C LEU A 79 11.95 19.54 11.24
N THR A 80 10.79 19.82 10.63
CA THR A 80 9.98 21.01 10.93
C THR A 80 9.58 21.03 12.41
N ALA A 81 9.03 19.93 12.95
CA ALA A 81 8.66 19.83 14.36
C ALA A 81 9.85 20.04 15.32
N LYS A 82 11.04 19.53 14.96
CA LYS A 82 12.29 19.75 15.71
C LYS A 82 12.69 21.22 15.75
N VAL A 83 12.53 21.95 14.64
CA VAL A 83 12.88 23.38 14.53
C VAL A 83 11.89 24.25 15.28
N GLU A 84 10.59 24.08 15.00
CA GLU A 84 9.53 24.98 15.48
C GLU A 84 9.32 24.89 16.99
N SER A 85 9.18 23.67 17.50
CA SER A 85 8.79 23.42 18.89
C SER A 85 9.79 22.57 19.67
N GLY A 86 10.79 21.98 18.99
CA GLY A 86 11.66 20.98 19.61
C GLY A 86 10.88 19.77 20.13
N PHE A 87 9.75 19.44 19.47
CA PHE A 87 8.75 18.48 19.94
C PHE A 87 8.13 18.81 21.31
N ASN A 88 8.19 20.05 21.79
CA ASN A 88 7.43 20.49 22.96
C ASN A 88 6.00 20.91 22.53
N PRO A 89 4.94 20.18 22.91
CA PRO A 89 3.58 20.53 22.52
C PRO A 89 3.07 21.82 23.18
N ASP A 90 3.72 22.27 24.25
CA ASP A 90 3.38 23.52 24.95
C ASP A 90 4.22 24.72 24.50
N ALA A 91 5.14 24.57 23.54
CA ALA A 91 5.99 25.67 23.06
C ALA A 91 5.17 26.87 22.56
N ALA A 92 5.57 28.10 22.92
CA ALA A 92 4.96 29.33 22.45
C ALA A 92 6.01 30.42 22.21
N ALA A 93 5.81 31.23 21.17
CA ALA A 93 6.65 32.37 20.87
C ALA A 93 6.29 33.57 21.75
N GLY A 94 7.28 34.24 22.33
CA GLY A 94 7.07 35.52 23.03
C GLY A 94 6.72 36.66 22.08
N THR A 95 7.30 36.68 20.88
CA THR A 95 7.21 37.80 19.93
C THR A 95 5.95 37.81 19.06
N THR A 96 5.15 36.74 19.08
CA THR A 96 3.95 36.58 18.23
C THR A 96 2.88 35.74 18.94
N THR A 97 1.76 35.49 18.26
CA THR A 97 0.71 34.56 18.72
C THR A 97 1.00 33.08 18.42
N ALA A 98 2.22 32.74 17.97
CA ALA A 98 2.58 31.39 17.58
C ALA A 98 2.69 30.43 18.78
N GLY A 99 2.17 29.20 18.63
CA GLY A 99 2.34 28.16 19.64
C GLY A 99 1.99 26.74 19.18
N GLY A 100 2.16 25.79 20.10
CA GLY A 100 1.98 24.36 19.83
C GLY A 100 3.11 23.75 19.01
N LEU A 101 2.94 22.48 18.63
CA LEU A 101 3.97 21.74 17.86
C LEU A 101 4.30 22.36 16.50
N ALA A 102 3.33 23.05 15.90
CA ALA A 102 3.42 23.70 14.59
C ALA A 102 3.68 25.20 14.64
N GLN A 103 3.93 25.78 15.84
CA GLN A 103 4.04 27.24 16.08
C GLN A 103 2.96 28.05 15.32
N GLY A 104 1.72 27.58 15.38
CA GLY A 104 0.61 28.15 14.63
C GLY A 104 0.20 29.51 15.16
N THR A 105 0.22 30.54 14.31
CA THR A 105 -0.34 31.86 14.63
C THR A 105 -1.87 31.83 14.59
N VAL A 106 -2.54 32.87 15.11
CA VAL A 106 -4.00 33.05 14.97
C VAL A 106 -4.47 32.96 13.50
N GLY A 107 -3.68 33.46 12.56
CA GLY A 107 -3.96 33.32 11.13
C GLY A 107 -3.97 31.86 10.66
N PHE A 108 -2.99 31.06 11.13
CA PHE A 108 -2.92 29.63 10.85
C PHE A 108 -4.05 28.83 11.55
N ILE A 109 -4.42 29.19 12.79
CA ILE A 109 -5.54 28.56 13.51
C ILE A 109 -6.86 28.75 12.74
N ASN A 110 -7.11 29.97 12.26
CA ASN A 110 -8.29 30.28 11.45
C ASN A 110 -8.28 29.57 10.09
N ASP A 111 -7.12 29.53 9.41
CA ASP A 111 -6.94 28.78 8.17
C ASP A 111 -7.21 27.29 8.37
N ALA A 112 -6.60 26.67 9.38
CA ALA A 112 -6.83 25.27 9.74
C ALA A 112 -8.32 25.02 10.04
N LYS A 113 -8.98 25.85 10.85
CA LYS A 113 -10.41 25.68 11.18
C LYS A 113 -11.30 25.67 9.93
N ASN A 114 -11.00 26.51 8.95
CA ASN A 114 -11.82 26.68 7.74
C ASN A 114 -11.50 25.65 6.65
N ASN A 115 -10.22 25.33 6.45
CA ASN A 115 -9.73 24.61 5.25
C ASN A 115 -9.26 23.18 5.53
N SER A 116 -9.00 22.79 6.77
CA SER A 116 -8.52 21.43 7.12
C SER A 116 -9.47 20.30 6.72
N LYS A 117 -10.79 20.53 6.69
CA LYS A 117 -11.75 19.49 6.31
C LYS A 117 -11.52 18.94 4.90
N GLU A 118 -11.07 19.77 3.96
CA GLU A 118 -10.75 19.34 2.59
C GLU A 118 -9.42 18.60 2.49
N ILE A 119 -8.46 18.89 3.37
CA ILE A 119 -7.08 18.37 3.32
C ILE A 119 -6.90 17.14 4.22
N LEU A 120 -7.39 17.19 5.45
CA LEU A 120 -7.31 16.13 6.45
C LEU A 120 -8.53 15.19 6.45
N GLY A 121 -9.69 15.64 5.95
CA GLY A 121 -10.98 14.94 6.03
C GLY A 121 -11.82 15.30 7.27
N PHE A 122 -11.28 16.12 8.18
CA PHE A 122 -11.98 16.60 9.38
C PHE A 122 -11.56 18.04 9.71
N THR A 123 -12.39 18.75 10.48
CA THR A 123 -12.06 20.10 10.96
C THR A 123 -11.09 20.03 12.14
N LEU A 124 -9.86 20.50 11.93
CA LEU A 124 -8.84 20.68 12.95
C LEU A 124 -9.07 22.01 13.68
N ASP A 125 -9.70 21.95 14.86
CA ASP A 125 -9.89 23.11 15.73
C ASP A 125 -8.75 23.25 16.76
N LEU A 126 -7.93 24.29 16.58
CA LEU A 126 -6.79 24.66 17.43
C LEU A 126 -7.07 25.88 18.33
N ASN A 127 -8.34 26.32 18.48
CA ASN A 127 -8.65 27.51 19.26
C ASN A 127 -8.36 27.34 20.77
N GLY A 128 -7.85 28.42 21.37
CA GLY A 128 -7.45 28.46 22.77
C GLY A 128 -6.38 27.41 23.08
N GLU A 129 -6.48 26.78 24.26
CA GLU A 129 -5.50 25.76 24.70
C GLU A 129 -5.45 24.50 23.82
N SER A 130 -6.39 24.31 22.90
CA SER A 130 -6.33 23.22 21.90
C SER A 130 -5.09 23.28 21.01
N ILE A 131 -4.43 24.43 20.89
CA ILE A 131 -3.16 24.56 20.18
C ILE A 131 -2.03 23.74 20.83
N PHE A 132 -2.11 23.51 22.15
CA PHE A 132 -1.13 22.77 22.93
C PHE A 132 -1.45 21.26 23.05
N ASP A 133 -2.57 20.80 22.49
CA ASP A 133 -2.84 19.37 22.42
C ASP A 133 -1.85 18.70 21.45
N ALA A 134 -1.14 17.68 21.93
CA ALA A 134 -0.07 17.05 21.17
C ALA A 134 -0.59 16.33 19.90
N GLU A 135 -1.76 15.70 19.93
CA GLU A 135 -2.31 15.02 18.74
C GLU A 135 -2.78 16.04 17.70
N LYS A 136 -3.52 17.08 18.13
CA LYS A 136 -3.90 18.20 17.26
C LYS A 136 -2.68 18.92 16.69
N GLY A 137 -1.63 19.12 17.48
CA GLY A 137 -0.36 19.72 17.03
C GLY A 137 0.34 18.88 15.95
N CYS A 138 0.29 17.55 16.05
CA CYS A 138 0.81 16.66 14.99
C CYS A 138 -0.03 16.75 13.71
N TYR A 139 -1.37 16.81 13.82
CA TYR A 139 -2.22 17.08 12.65
C TYR A 139 -2.00 18.48 12.06
N ALA A 140 -1.66 19.49 12.87
CA ALA A 140 -1.35 20.84 12.43
C ALA A 140 -0.08 20.88 11.55
N LEU A 141 0.99 20.17 11.96
CA LEU A 141 2.20 20.01 11.17
C LEU A 141 1.91 19.32 9.82
N VAL A 142 1.15 18.22 9.83
CA VAL A 142 0.77 17.49 8.61
C VAL A 142 -0.15 18.32 7.70
N TYR A 143 -1.11 19.06 8.28
CA TYR A 143 -1.95 20.00 7.56
C TYR A 143 -1.14 21.09 6.85
N SER A 144 -0.23 21.74 7.58
CA SER A 144 0.65 22.78 7.02
C SER A 144 1.49 22.23 5.87
N PHE A 145 2.09 21.04 6.06
CA PHE A 145 2.85 20.36 5.01
C PHE A 145 2.01 20.08 3.76
N LEU A 146 0.80 19.50 3.91
CA LEU A 146 -0.08 19.16 2.79
C LEU A 146 -0.59 20.42 2.05
N LEU A 147 -0.97 21.47 2.80
CA LEU A 147 -1.38 22.76 2.26
C LEU A 147 -0.25 23.40 1.43
N ASN A 148 0.97 23.44 1.99
CA ASN A 148 2.12 24.02 1.31
C ASN A 148 2.54 23.17 0.12
N LYS A 149 2.55 21.83 0.24
CA LYS A 149 2.81 20.89 -0.86
C LYS A 149 1.89 21.16 -2.05
N LYS A 150 0.59 21.33 -1.84
CA LYS A 150 -0.39 21.66 -2.90
C LYS A 150 -0.01 22.94 -3.67
N LYS A 151 0.56 23.95 -3.00
CA LYS A 151 0.95 25.24 -3.59
C LYS A 151 2.34 25.22 -4.22
N VAL A 152 3.34 24.64 -3.55
CA VAL A 152 4.71 24.58 -4.07
C VAL A 152 4.78 23.72 -5.33
N SER A 153 3.97 22.67 -5.41
CA SER A 153 3.92 21.75 -6.57
C SER A 153 3.41 22.39 -7.86
N THR A 154 2.83 23.60 -7.83
CA THR A 154 2.44 24.33 -9.07
C THR A 154 3.59 25.14 -9.67
N HIS A 155 4.72 25.27 -8.97
CA HIS A 155 5.89 26.06 -9.39
C HIS A 155 7.20 25.26 -9.39
N TYR A 156 7.32 24.25 -8.53
CA TYR A 156 8.55 23.48 -8.33
C TYR A 156 8.26 21.97 -8.29
N SER A 157 9.21 21.19 -8.80
CA SER A 157 9.20 19.73 -8.76
C SER A 157 10.02 19.18 -7.58
N THR A 158 9.71 17.97 -7.12
CA THR A 158 10.33 17.35 -5.93
C THR A 158 11.83 17.08 -6.05
N SER A 159 12.41 17.15 -7.27
CA SER A 159 13.85 17.06 -7.53
C SER A 159 14.59 18.39 -7.33
N GLN A 160 13.89 19.52 -7.34
CA GLN A 160 14.49 20.85 -7.14
C GLN A 160 14.68 21.14 -5.64
N LEU A 161 15.78 21.81 -5.29
CA LEU A 161 16.04 22.23 -3.92
C LEU A 161 14.98 23.23 -3.42
N ASP A 162 14.58 24.15 -4.31
CA ASP A 162 13.56 25.17 -4.07
C ASP A 162 12.23 24.60 -3.59
N TYR A 163 11.84 23.40 -4.05
CA TYR A 163 10.63 22.73 -3.58
C TYR A 163 10.67 22.51 -2.06
N TRP A 164 11.77 21.93 -1.57
CA TRP A 164 11.97 21.64 -0.15
C TRP A 164 12.22 22.90 0.67
N MET A 165 12.75 23.94 0.05
CA MET A 165 12.93 25.26 0.65
C MET A 165 11.60 25.97 0.87
N TRP A 166 10.74 26.03 -0.16
CA TRP A 166 9.46 26.73 -0.09
C TRP A 166 8.46 26.10 0.86
N LEU A 167 8.48 24.78 1.05
CA LEU A 167 7.61 24.11 2.02
C LEU A 167 7.76 24.69 3.45
N TYR A 168 8.98 25.05 3.86
CA TYR A 168 9.28 25.65 5.16
C TYR A 168 9.05 27.16 5.16
N LEU A 169 9.45 27.88 4.12
CA LEU A 169 9.20 29.32 4.04
C LEU A 169 7.69 29.65 4.06
N LEU A 170 6.87 28.80 3.44
CA LEU A 170 5.40 28.90 3.53
C LEU A 170 4.82 28.40 4.87
N HIS A 171 5.58 27.65 5.66
CA HIS A 171 5.20 27.31 7.03
C HIS A 171 5.45 28.54 7.93
N HIS A 172 6.69 29.03 7.92
CA HIS A 172 7.19 30.16 8.69
C HIS A 172 6.47 31.49 8.39
N ASP A 173 6.37 31.88 7.11
CA ASP A 173 5.77 33.17 6.71
C ASP A 173 4.27 33.05 6.36
N GLY A 174 3.68 31.88 6.57
CA GLY A 174 2.30 31.55 6.24
C GLY A 174 2.05 31.18 4.78
N ALA A 175 1.10 30.26 4.56
CA ALA A 175 0.92 29.53 3.31
C ALA A 175 0.55 30.37 2.07
N TYR A 176 0.33 31.67 2.21
CA TYR A 176 -0.11 32.58 1.15
C TYR A 176 0.98 33.61 0.75
N SER A 177 2.19 33.49 1.28
CA SER A 177 3.30 34.40 0.97
C SER A 177 3.96 34.15 -0.39
N LEU A 178 3.82 32.96 -1.00
CA LEU A 178 4.54 32.57 -2.23
C LEU A 178 4.44 33.59 -3.38
N GLY A 179 3.23 34.09 -3.67
CA GLY A 179 3.04 35.10 -4.71
C GLY A 179 3.76 36.42 -4.40
N LYS A 180 3.78 36.85 -3.13
CA LYS A 180 4.50 38.06 -2.71
C LYS A 180 6.02 37.89 -2.86
N TYR A 181 6.51 36.66 -2.70
CA TYR A 181 7.91 36.31 -2.92
C TYR A 181 8.28 36.31 -4.41
N ILE A 182 7.47 35.68 -5.26
CA ILE A 182 7.66 35.65 -6.72
C ILE A 182 7.61 37.08 -7.30
N ASP A 183 6.68 37.92 -6.82
CA ASP A 183 6.56 39.33 -7.19
C ASP A 183 7.71 40.23 -6.68
N GLY A 184 8.67 39.70 -5.91
CA GLY A 184 9.74 40.48 -5.26
C GLY A 184 9.28 41.40 -4.12
N LYS A 185 7.99 41.36 -3.75
CA LYS A 185 7.34 42.17 -2.70
C LYS A 185 7.65 41.69 -1.28
N HIS A 186 8.27 40.51 -1.13
CA HIS A 186 8.74 39.96 0.14
C HIS A 186 10.16 39.41 -0.02
N LYS A 187 11.01 39.56 1.00
CA LYS A 187 12.39 39.07 1.02
C LYS A 187 12.55 38.02 2.10
N ILE A 188 13.30 36.95 1.80
CA ILE A 188 13.41 35.80 2.70
C ILE A 188 14.13 36.26 3.98
N SER A 189 13.49 36.04 5.13
CA SER A 189 14.06 36.41 6.43
C SER A 189 15.33 35.61 6.73
N LYS A 190 16.26 36.18 7.50
CA LYS A 190 17.50 35.47 7.87
C LYS A 190 17.21 34.18 8.66
N ASP A 191 16.18 34.17 9.50
CA ASP A 191 15.82 32.99 10.30
C ASP A 191 15.09 31.94 9.46
N GLY A 192 14.12 32.34 8.63
CA GLY A 192 13.46 31.44 7.67
C GLY A 192 14.43 30.77 6.70
N ARG A 193 15.43 31.52 6.20
CA ARG A 193 16.57 31.00 5.41
C ARG A 193 17.35 29.95 6.19
N LYS A 194 17.86 30.32 7.38
CA LYS A 194 18.67 29.46 8.26
C LYS A 194 18.00 28.12 8.55
N TRP A 195 16.70 28.14 8.88
CA TRP A 195 15.97 26.93 9.22
C TRP A 195 15.58 26.09 8.01
N ALA A 196 15.22 26.70 6.88
CA ALA A 196 15.04 25.97 5.62
C ALA A 196 16.32 25.22 5.23
N ASP A 197 17.47 25.88 5.31
CA ASP A 197 18.77 25.28 4.99
C ASP A 197 19.13 24.15 5.95
N TYR A 198 18.90 24.32 7.27
CA TYR A 198 19.06 23.26 8.27
C TYR A 198 18.20 22.02 7.97
N ILE A 199 16.91 22.22 7.66
CA ILE A 199 16.00 21.12 7.32
C ILE A 199 16.50 20.39 6.08
N ILE A 200 16.85 21.12 5.01
CA ILE A 200 17.38 20.57 3.76
C ILE A 200 18.67 19.77 4.00
N GLU A 201 19.60 20.29 4.79
CA GLU A 201 20.88 19.63 5.12
C GLU A 201 20.66 18.29 5.86
N LYS A 202 19.74 18.25 6.82
CA LYS A 202 19.46 17.03 7.60
C LYS A 202 18.49 16.06 6.92
N LEU A 203 17.79 16.48 5.88
CA LEU A 203 16.73 15.70 5.22
C LEU A 203 17.19 14.31 4.75
N PRO A 204 18.33 14.13 4.04
CA PRO A 204 18.77 12.82 3.56
C PRO A 204 19.13 11.87 4.71
N LEU A 205 19.65 12.41 5.81
CA LEU A 205 20.03 11.64 7.00
C LEU A 205 18.79 11.09 7.73
N VAL A 206 17.79 11.94 7.97
CA VAL A 206 16.54 11.53 8.65
C VAL A 206 15.71 10.59 7.76
N GLU A 207 15.65 10.85 6.45
CA GLU A 207 15.04 9.93 5.47
C GLU A 207 15.76 8.57 5.49
N GLY A 208 17.09 8.58 5.44
CA GLY A 208 17.91 7.37 5.51
C GLY A 208 17.65 6.55 6.78
N LEU A 209 17.62 7.21 7.95
CA LEU A 209 17.36 6.55 9.23
C LEU A 209 15.98 5.88 9.26
N LEU A 210 14.93 6.52 8.72
CA LEU A 210 13.58 5.94 8.64
C LEU A 210 13.51 4.65 7.81
N LYS A 211 14.20 4.61 6.67
CA LYS A 211 14.15 3.47 5.73
C LYS A 211 15.28 2.45 5.89
N SER A 212 16.24 2.69 6.79
CA SER A 212 17.49 1.92 6.87
C SER A 212 17.33 0.46 7.29
N ASN A 213 16.39 0.15 8.18
CA ASN A 213 16.31 -1.16 8.84
C ASN A 213 14.86 -1.58 9.13
N PRO A 214 14.48 -2.84 8.84
CA PRO A 214 13.22 -3.41 9.33
C PRO A 214 13.17 -3.45 10.85
N VAL A 215 12.11 -2.89 11.41
CA VAL A 215 11.76 -2.96 12.84
C VAL A 215 11.02 -4.26 13.12
N SER A 216 11.26 -4.85 14.29
CA SER A 216 10.58 -6.06 14.75
C SER A 216 9.45 -5.65 15.70
N THR A 217 8.20 -5.74 15.23
CA THR A 217 7.00 -5.34 15.98
C THR A 217 6.26 -6.57 16.48
N SER A 218 5.93 -6.61 17.77
CA SER A 218 5.11 -7.70 18.36
C SER A 218 3.81 -7.12 18.94
N PHE A 219 2.79 -7.95 19.10
CA PHE A 219 1.51 -7.56 19.71
C PHE A 219 1.36 -8.30 21.04
N LYS A 220 0.83 -7.62 22.06
CA LYS A 220 0.54 -8.22 23.38
C LYS A 220 -0.95 -8.10 23.66
N LEU A 221 -1.63 -9.24 23.72
CA LEU A 221 -3.06 -9.35 23.95
C LEU A 221 -3.34 -9.58 25.44
N SER A 222 -4.11 -8.68 26.04
CA SER A 222 -4.53 -8.76 27.44
C SER A 222 -5.99 -8.38 27.63
N THR A 223 -6.56 -8.72 28.78
CA THR A 223 -7.84 -8.18 29.27
C THR A 223 -7.69 -6.72 29.73
N GLY A 224 -8.81 -6.07 30.07
CA GLY A 224 -8.80 -4.69 30.55
C GLY A 224 -7.88 -4.45 31.77
N ASP A 225 -7.77 -5.44 32.65
CA ASP A 225 -6.93 -5.50 33.86
C ASP A 225 -5.51 -6.02 33.61
N ASP A 226 -5.04 -6.01 32.37
CA ASP A 226 -3.70 -6.43 31.93
C ASP A 226 -3.38 -7.93 32.08
N THR A 227 -4.35 -8.78 32.43
CA THR A 227 -4.15 -10.25 32.43
C THR A 227 -3.87 -10.76 31.00
N PRO A 228 -2.76 -11.50 30.76
CA PRO A 228 -2.44 -12.04 29.44
C PRO A 228 -3.47 -13.01 28.86
N ILE A 229 -3.69 -12.95 27.55
CA ILE A 229 -4.55 -13.90 26.82
C ILE A 229 -3.69 -14.81 25.94
N ALA A 230 -3.38 -16.00 26.46
CA ALA A 230 -2.56 -17.01 25.80
C ALA A 230 -3.33 -17.87 24.78
N ASN A 231 -2.59 -18.54 23.89
CA ASN A 231 -3.07 -19.48 22.86
C ASN A 231 -4.10 -18.91 21.86
N LYS A 232 -4.23 -17.59 21.76
CA LYS A 232 -5.22 -16.94 20.89
C LYS A 232 -4.74 -16.87 19.46
N GLU A 233 -5.53 -17.39 18.52
CA GLU A 233 -5.18 -17.38 17.10
C GLU A 233 -5.26 -15.98 16.49
N TYR A 234 -4.18 -15.61 15.79
CA TYR A 234 -4.06 -14.33 15.09
C TYR A 234 -3.59 -14.50 13.66
N VAL A 235 -3.87 -13.48 12.85
CA VAL A 235 -3.21 -13.22 11.56
C VAL A 235 -2.72 -11.78 11.56
N ALA A 236 -1.43 -11.59 11.32
CA ALA A 236 -0.86 -10.30 10.97
C ALA A 236 -0.60 -10.23 9.46
N THR A 237 -0.93 -9.12 8.81
CA THR A 237 -0.76 -8.93 7.37
C THR A 237 0.09 -7.71 7.09
N ILE A 238 1.06 -7.83 6.17
CA ILE A 238 1.88 -6.73 5.66
C ILE A 238 1.95 -6.79 4.12
N SER A 239 2.37 -5.70 3.48
CA SER A 239 2.63 -5.69 2.02
C SER A 239 4.00 -6.30 1.69
N LEU A 240 4.07 -7.12 0.64
CA LEU A 240 5.29 -7.78 0.15
C LEU A 240 6.32 -6.78 -0.42
N ALA A 241 5.84 -5.75 -1.12
CA ALA A 241 6.70 -4.74 -1.69
C ALA A 241 7.17 -3.77 -0.61
N GLN A 242 8.34 -4.03 -0.02
CA GLN A 242 9.05 -3.04 0.80
C GLN A 242 9.63 -1.96 -0.11
N ASN A 243 8.84 -0.90 -0.33
CA ASN A 243 9.26 0.26 -1.09
C ASN A 243 10.17 1.12 -0.21
N THR A 244 11.40 1.40 -0.67
CA THR A 244 12.36 2.26 0.04
C THR A 244 12.09 3.76 -0.13
N SER A 245 11.12 4.15 -0.96
CA SER A 245 10.69 5.53 -1.13
C SER A 245 9.48 5.89 -0.26
N CYS A 246 8.54 4.95 -0.06
CA CYS A 246 7.26 5.22 0.62
C CYS A 246 6.88 4.08 1.58
N PRO A 247 6.30 4.38 2.76
CA PRO A 247 5.71 3.37 3.65
C PRO A 247 4.80 2.37 2.92
N SER A 248 4.93 1.10 3.27
CA SER A 248 4.21 0.01 2.59
C SER A 248 2.84 -0.20 3.24
N ILE A 249 1.76 -0.02 2.47
CA ILE A 249 0.38 0.03 2.99
C ILE A 249 -0.45 -1.16 2.47
N VAL A 250 -1.03 -1.93 3.38
CA VAL A 250 -1.87 -3.12 3.14
C VAL A 250 -3.27 -2.72 2.67
N SER A 251 -3.85 -1.71 3.32
CA SER A 251 -5.22 -1.23 3.09
C SER A 251 -5.45 -0.63 1.71
N THR A 252 -4.40 -0.46 0.90
CA THR A 252 -4.52 -0.07 -0.52
C THR A 252 -4.64 -1.28 -1.47
N MET A 253 -4.26 -2.49 -1.04
CA MET A 253 -4.20 -3.71 -1.86
C MET A 253 -3.38 -3.62 -3.16
N ASN A 254 -2.61 -2.54 -3.36
CA ASN A 254 -1.81 -2.30 -4.56
C ASN A 254 -0.61 -3.26 -4.71
N ASN A 255 -0.25 -3.95 -3.62
CA ASN A 255 0.88 -4.87 -3.55
C ASN A 255 0.40 -6.26 -3.08
N PRO A 256 1.07 -7.36 -3.46
CA PRO A 256 0.82 -8.67 -2.86
C PRO A 256 0.98 -8.62 -1.35
N LEU A 257 0.19 -9.42 -0.63
CA LEU A 257 0.21 -9.48 0.82
C LEU A 257 1.04 -10.65 1.34
N ILE A 258 1.73 -10.43 2.46
CA ILE A 258 2.31 -11.48 3.31
C ILE A 258 1.41 -11.62 4.53
N PHE A 259 1.11 -12.86 4.92
CA PHE A 259 0.35 -13.19 6.11
C PHE A 259 1.22 -13.99 7.08
N PHE A 260 1.16 -13.64 8.35
CA PHE A 260 1.77 -14.36 9.47
C PHE A 260 0.64 -14.87 10.36
N GLN A 261 0.42 -16.18 10.37
CA GLN A 261 -0.55 -16.84 11.24
C GLN A 261 0.19 -17.43 12.46
N GLY A 262 -0.38 -17.26 13.66
CA GLY A 262 0.20 -17.82 14.87
C GLY A 262 -0.78 -17.86 16.04
N LYS A 263 -0.25 -18.19 17.23
CA LYS A 263 -0.95 -18.14 18.52
C LYS A 263 -0.17 -17.27 19.48
N THR A 264 -0.87 -16.56 20.37
CA THR A 264 -0.21 -15.85 21.46
C THR A 264 0.42 -16.81 22.46
N ASP A 265 1.58 -16.43 23.01
CA ASP A 265 2.29 -17.19 24.04
C ASP A 265 1.66 -17.05 25.44
N GLY A 266 2.31 -17.59 26.48
CA GLY A 266 1.85 -17.49 27.87
C GLY A 266 1.76 -16.07 28.43
N GLU A 267 2.47 -15.10 27.84
CA GLU A 267 2.41 -13.67 28.17
C GLU A 267 1.46 -12.90 27.25
N GLY A 268 0.66 -13.62 26.43
CA GLY A 268 -0.29 -13.05 25.49
C GLY A 268 0.40 -12.42 24.27
N LYS A 269 1.69 -12.69 24.06
CA LYS A 269 2.51 -12.02 23.05
C LYS A 269 2.58 -12.82 21.75
N THR A 270 2.68 -12.11 20.62
CA THR A 270 2.89 -12.72 19.30
C THR A 270 4.37 -12.87 18.98
N GLU A 271 4.68 -13.70 17.97
CA GLU A 271 5.97 -13.58 17.27
C GLU A 271 6.15 -12.16 16.71
N ALA A 272 7.42 -11.77 16.50
CA ALA A 272 7.77 -10.45 16.02
C ALA A 272 7.71 -10.37 14.49
N ILE A 273 6.85 -9.48 13.98
CA ILE A 273 6.66 -9.18 12.57
C ILE A 273 7.70 -8.14 12.14
N LYS A 274 8.49 -8.45 11.10
CA LYS A 274 9.49 -7.52 10.56
C LYS A 274 8.89 -6.67 9.44
N ALA A 275 8.87 -5.36 9.63
CA ALA A 275 8.41 -4.37 8.63
C ALA A 275 9.30 -3.12 8.68
N LEU A 276 9.31 -2.28 7.64
CA LEU A 276 9.97 -0.96 7.73
C LEU A 276 9.18 -0.03 8.66
N ALA A 277 9.84 0.93 9.30
CA ALA A 277 9.14 1.96 10.07
C ALA A 277 8.14 2.71 9.17
N GLY A 278 7.00 3.12 9.72
CA GLY A 278 5.89 3.70 8.95
C GLY A 278 5.03 2.69 8.17
N ALA A 279 5.49 1.46 7.92
CA ALA A 279 4.70 0.47 7.19
C ALA A 279 3.46 0.02 7.99
N GLU A 280 2.40 -0.33 7.27
CA GLU A 280 1.15 -0.82 7.87
C GLU A 280 1.23 -2.31 8.20
N ILE A 281 0.89 -2.65 9.43
CA ILE A 281 0.63 -4.00 9.90
C ILE A 281 -0.86 -4.10 10.22
N VAL A 282 -1.59 -4.93 9.49
CA VAL A 282 -2.99 -5.24 9.80
C VAL A 282 -3.03 -6.42 10.75
N PHE A 283 -3.33 -6.15 12.02
CA PHE A 283 -3.40 -7.18 13.06
C PHE A 283 -4.84 -7.63 13.28
N THR A 284 -5.06 -8.95 13.23
CA THR A 284 -6.38 -9.58 13.26
C THR A 284 -6.41 -10.75 14.24
N ILE A 285 -7.41 -10.79 15.11
CA ILE A 285 -7.62 -11.85 16.10
C ILE A 285 -8.84 -12.68 15.69
N LEU A 286 -8.68 -13.99 15.61
CA LEU A 286 -9.73 -14.93 15.19
C LEU A 286 -10.61 -15.34 16.37
N LYS A 287 -11.85 -15.76 16.09
CA LYS A 287 -12.70 -16.47 17.09
C LYS A 287 -12.28 -17.93 17.16
N ASP A 288 -12.50 -18.60 18.28
CA ASP A 288 -11.94 -19.95 18.51
C ASP A 288 -12.53 -21.01 17.57
N ASN A 289 -13.73 -20.76 17.03
CA ASN A 289 -14.38 -21.57 16.00
C ASN A 289 -14.46 -20.86 14.63
N TYR A 290 -13.49 -19.98 14.31
CA TYR A 290 -13.56 -19.09 13.14
C TYR A 290 -13.85 -19.81 11.81
N LYS A 291 -13.29 -21.02 11.60
CA LYS A 291 -13.53 -21.81 10.38
C LYS A 291 -15.01 -22.14 10.19
N LYS A 292 -15.65 -22.68 11.23
CA LYS A 292 -17.08 -23.00 11.24
C LYS A 292 -17.93 -21.74 11.07
N LEU A 293 -17.58 -20.65 11.78
CA LEU A 293 -18.32 -19.39 11.73
C LEU A 293 -18.23 -18.69 10.36
N ALA A 294 -17.08 -18.76 9.69
CA ALA A 294 -16.91 -18.25 8.33
C ALA A 294 -17.80 -19.00 7.33
N MET A 295 -17.92 -20.32 7.48
CA MET A 295 -18.72 -21.17 6.59
C MET A 295 -20.23 -21.11 6.89
N SER A 296 -20.63 -21.05 8.16
CA SER A 296 -22.04 -21.00 8.55
C SER A 296 -22.73 -19.69 8.13
N GLY A 297 -21.97 -18.62 7.94
CA GLY A 297 -22.49 -17.32 7.46
C GLY A 297 -22.92 -17.30 5.99
N SER A 298 -22.78 -18.41 5.25
CA SER A 298 -23.21 -18.56 3.85
C SER A 298 -24.47 -19.43 3.68
N ALA A 299 -25.10 -19.86 4.78
CA ALA A 299 -26.18 -20.85 4.78
C ALA A 299 -27.55 -20.34 5.27
N ASP A 300 -27.70 -19.03 5.54
CA ASP A 300 -28.96 -18.47 6.03
C ASP A 300 -29.29 -17.11 5.37
N SER A 301 -29.90 -17.19 4.18
CA SER A 301 -30.66 -16.09 3.58
C SER A 301 -31.91 -16.60 2.85
N SER A 302 -32.56 -17.62 3.41
CA SER A 302 -33.86 -18.14 2.98
C SER A 302 -34.99 -17.57 3.84
N HIS A 303 -35.06 -16.23 3.92
CA HIS A 303 -36.25 -15.51 4.37
C HIS A 303 -36.70 -14.50 3.31
N GLN A 304 -37.63 -14.94 2.47
CA GLN A 304 -38.45 -14.06 1.65
C GLN A 304 -39.47 -13.31 2.51
N PRO A 305 -39.62 -11.99 2.36
CA PRO A 305 -40.92 -11.36 2.45
C PRO A 305 -41.77 -11.75 1.23
N LYS A 306 -43.03 -12.13 1.46
CA LYS A 306 -43.92 -12.65 0.42
C LYS A 306 -44.36 -11.57 -0.57
N THR A 307 -44.66 -12.01 -1.79
CA THR A 307 -45.16 -11.21 -2.91
C THR A 307 -46.59 -10.69 -2.72
N GLU A 308 -46.88 -9.52 -3.27
CA GLU A 308 -48.14 -9.28 -3.99
C GLU A 308 -47.88 -8.91 -5.47
N LYS A 309 -48.89 -9.11 -6.33
CA LYS A 309 -48.74 -9.34 -7.78
C LYS A 309 -49.59 -8.40 -8.63
N SER A 310 -49.08 -8.02 -9.81
CA SER A 310 -49.83 -8.07 -11.11
C SER A 310 -48.86 -7.78 -12.27
N LYS A 311 -48.45 -8.74 -13.12
CA LYS A 311 -49.07 -9.14 -14.41
C LYS A 311 -49.33 -7.94 -15.35
N LYS A 312 -48.55 -7.71 -16.43
CA LYS A 312 -48.56 -8.37 -17.78
C LYS A 312 -47.45 -7.69 -18.64
N GLN A 313 -46.89 -8.20 -19.76
CA GLN A 313 -46.87 -9.49 -20.49
C GLN A 313 -45.56 -9.52 -21.36
N LYS A 314 -45.39 -10.46 -22.31
CA LYS A 314 -44.24 -10.47 -23.27
C LYS A 314 -44.64 -11.07 -24.64
N PRO A 315 -44.05 -10.59 -25.76
CA PRO A 315 -43.67 -11.47 -26.88
C PRO A 315 -42.19 -11.35 -27.33
N LYS A 316 -41.76 -12.32 -28.15
CA LYS A 316 -40.51 -12.47 -28.94
C LYS A 316 -40.51 -11.54 -30.19
N LEU A 317 -39.47 -11.32 -31.03
CA LEU A 317 -38.01 -11.60 -31.12
C LEU A 317 -37.44 -10.74 -32.28
N SER A 318 -36.31 -10.03 -32.13
CA SER A 318 -35.33 -9.63 -33.19
C SER A 318 -34.21 -8.71 -32.63
N GLU A 319 -33.23 -8.34 -33.46
CA GLU A 319 -31.83 -8.03 -33.07
C GLU A 319 -31.41 -6.54 -32.93
N VAL A 320 -30.16 -6.34 -32.46
CA VAL A 320 -29.27 -5.15 -32.53
C VAL A 320 -29.41 -4.03 -31.47
N GLY A 321 -28.30 -3.74 -30.75
CA GLY A 321 -28.06 -2.45 -30.07
C GLY A 321 -27.37 -2.53 -28.67
N PRO A 322 -26.28 -1.77 -28.39
CA PRO A 322 -25.56 -1.83 -27.11
C PRO A 322 -26.00 -0.78 -26.06
N SER A 323 -25.88 -1.16 -24.78
CA SER A 323 -25.86 -0.32 -23.56
C SER A 323 -27.07 0.59 -23.25
N SER A 324 -27.76 0.30 -22.14
CA SER A 324 -28.70 1.25 -21.52
C SER A 324 -27.98 2.22 -20.56
N GLY A 325 -27.33 3.24 -21.12
CA GLY A 325 -26.93 4.43 -20.35
C GLY A 325 -28.12 5.37 -20.18
N THR A 326 -28.23 6.04 -19.02
CA THR A 326 -29.23 7.12 -18.84
C THR A 326 -28.87 8.28 -19.77
N THR A 327 -29.86 8.93 -20.40
CA THR A 327 -29.62 10.09 -21.27
C THR A 327 -30.25 11.36 -20.71
N TYR A 328 -29.72 12.52 -21.12
CA TYR A 328 -30.19 13.85 -20.79
C TYR A 328 -30.30 14.70 -22.05
N THR A 329 -31.45 15.33 -22.27
CA THR A 329 -31.66 16.24 -23.41
C THR A 329 -31.41 17.69 -22.96
N VAL A 330 -30.42 18.34 -23.57
CA VAL A 330 -30.02 19.73 -23.32
C VAL A 330 -31.18 20.69 -23.55
N LYS A 331 -31.39 21.62 -22.61
CA LYS A 331 -32.42 22.66 -22.60
C LYS A 331 -31.80 24.05 -22.77
N SER A 332 -32.65 25.04 -23.03
CA SER A 332 -32.21 26.44 -23.10
C SER A 332 -31.63 26.89 -21.75
N GLY A 333 -30.41 27.43 -21.77
CA GLY A 333 -29.68 27.87 -20.59
C GLY A 333 -28.74 26.81 -19.96
N ASP A 334 -28.73 25.58 -20.46
CA ASP A 334 -27.83 24.55 -19.94
C ASP A 334 -26.37 24.77 -20.35
N THR A 335 -25.44 24.33 -19.49
CA THR A 335 -24.00 24.23 -19.80
C THR A 335 -23.48 22.85 -19.41
N LEU A 336 -22.41 22.37 -20.05
CA LEU A 336 -21.79 21.08 -19.68
C LEU A 336 -21.36 21.03 -18.21
N SER A 337 -20.94 22.16 -17.64
CA SER A 337 -20.60 22.29 -16.21
C SER A 337 -21.83 22.09 -15.30
N ALA A 338 -22.95 22.73 -15.63
CA ALA A 338 -24.20 22.57 -14.89
C ALA A 338 -24.74 21.13 -14.99
N ILE A 339 -24.77 20.56 -16.20
CA ILE A 339 -25.22 19.18 -16.44
C ILE A 339 -24.29 18.19 -15.73
N SER A 340 -22.96 18.34 -15.81
CA SER A 340 -22.03 17.43 -15.15
C SER A 340 -22.21 17.43 -13.64
N LYS A 341 -22.39 18.61 -13.04
CA LYS A 341 -22.66 18.77 -11.61
C LYS A 341 -24.02 18.18 -11.22
N MET A 342 -25.07 18.45 -11.99
CA MET A 342 -26.42 17.93 -11.75
C MET A 342 -26.47 16.39 -11.80
N HIS A 343 -25.70 15.78 -12.70
CA HIS A 343 -25.65 14.34 -12.90
C HIS A 343 -24.43 13.65 -12.28
N SER A 344 -23.71 14.33 -11.37
CA SER A 344 -22.58 13.78 -10.59
C SER A 344 -21.49 13.08 -11.45
N THR A 345 -21.17 13.69 -12.60
CA THR A 345 -20.13 13.28 -13.55
C THR A 345 -19.20 14.46 -13.82
N THR A 346 -18.14 14.29 -14.62
CA THR A 346 -17.25 15.41 -15.00
C THR A 346 -17.52 15.90 -16.41
N ILE A 347 -17.15 17.14 -16.71
CA ILE A 347 -17.19 17.71 -18.07
C ILE A 347 -16.36 16.83 -19.03
N ASN A 348 -15.17 16.39 -18.59
CA ASN A 348 -14.29 15.54 -19.39
C ASN A 348 -14.91 14.17 -19.68
N ASP A 349 -15.62 13.58 -18.72
CA ASP A 349 -16.30 12.30 -18.92
C ASP A 349 -17.52 12.46 -19.83
N LEU A 350 -18.30 13.54 -19.69
CA LEU A 350 -19.39 13.85 -20.64
C LEU A 350 -18.86 14.07 -22.06
N VAL A 351 -17.78 14.84 -22.22
CA VAL A 351 -17.14 15.12 -23.51
C VAL A 351 -16.65 13.84 -24.17
N LYS A 352 -15.95 12.97 -23.43
CA LYS A 352 -15.46 11.67 -23.93
C LYS A 352 -16.59 10.69 -24.23
N LEU A 353 -17.57 10.57 -23.34
CA LEU A 353 -18.71 9.63 -23.45
C LEU A 353 -19.66 10.00 -24.61
N ASN A 354 -19.68 11.28 -25.01
CA ASN A 354 -20.54 11.79 -26.07
C ASN A 354 -19.80 12.26 -27.32
N GLY A 355 -18.47 12.12 -27.38
CA GLY A 355 -17.66 12.52 -28.53
C GLY A 355 -17.74 14.02 -28.87
N LEU A 356 -17.85 14.88 -27.87
CA LEU A 356 -18.11 16.31 -28.08
C LEU A 356 -16.83 17.02 -28.55
N PRO A 357 -16.82 17.70 -29.72
CA PRO A 357 -15.62 18.34 -30.26
C PRO A 357 -15.21 19.60 -29.49
N ASN A 358 -16.12 20.21 -28.72
CA ASN A 358 -15.84 21.38 -27.90
C ASN A 358 -16.68 21.34 -26.61
N ALA A 359 -16.03 21.44 -25.45
CA ALA A 359 -16.67 21.42 -24.13
C ALA A 359 -17.48 22.70 -23.79
N ASN A 360 -17.42 23.72 -24.64
CA ASN A 360 -18.11 25.00 -24.45
C ASN A 360 -19.31 25.19 -25.40
N VAL A 361 -19.60 24.22 -26.27
CA VAL A 361 -20.70 24.29 -27.25
C VAL A 361 -21.68 23.15 -27.00
N LEU A 362 -22.91 23.51 -26.64
CA LEU A 362 -24.06 22.60 -26.54
C LEU A 362 -25.20 23.14 -27.40
N HIS A 363 -25.92 22.24 -28.07
CA HIS A 363 -27.12 22.59 -28.82
C HIS A 363 -28.37 22.22 -28.02
N ILE A 364 -29.36 23.12 -27.98
CA ILE A 364 -30.66 22.82 -27.36
C ILE A 364 -31.31 21.66 -28.12
N GLY A 365 -31.80 20.65 -27.39
CA GLY A 365 -32.30 19.39 -27.96
C GLY A 365 -31.25 18.29 -28.13
N GLN A 366 -29.96 18.57 -27.92
CA GLN A 366 -28.89 17.56 -27.98
C GLN A 366 -29.03 16.54 -26.86
N VAL A 367 -28.89 15.24 -27.19
CA VAL A 367 -29.01 14.14 -26.23
C VAL A 367 -27.62 13.68 -25.78
N LEU A 368 -27.34 13.78 -24.47
CA LEU A 368 -26.10 13.35 -23.83
C LEU A 368 -26.32 12.05 -23.06
N LYS A 369 -25.45 11.06 -23.26
CA LYS A 369 -25.30 9.86 -22.44
C LYS A 369 -24.63 10.21 -21.10
N LEU A 370 -25.15 9.63 -20.03
CA LEU A 370 -24.67 9.71 -18.65
C LEU A 370 -24.24 8.32 -18.17
N SER A 371 -23.17 8.23 -17.39
CA SER A 371 -22.69 6.97 -16.82
C SER A 371 -23.40 6.68 -15.49
N THR A 372 -23.90 5.45 -15.33
CA THR A 372 -24.53 4.98 -14.09
C THR A 372 -23.77 3.79 -13.51
N GLN A 373 -23.25 3.94 -12.29
CA GLN A 373 -23.32 2.99 -11.17
C GLN A 373 -22.55 3.55 -9.95
N LYS A 374 -23.30 4.06 -8.97
CA LYS A 374 -22.89 4.04 -7.55
C LYS A 374 -23.88 3.14 -6.84
N ASN A 375 -23.41 2.04 -6.26
CA ASN A 375 -24.18 1.32 -5.25
C ASN A 375 -24.04 2.09 -3.94
N ASN A 376 -25.18 2.48 -3.36
CA ASN A 376 -25.21 3.16 -2.07
C ASN A 376 -25.06 2.11 -0.96
N ASP A 377 -24.04 2.29 -0.10
CA ASP A 377 -24.13 1.98 1.32
C ASP A 377 -23.00 2.72 2.08
N THR A 378 -23.38 3.74 2.85
CA THR A 378 -22.56 4.53 3.80
C THR A 378 -21.44 5.46 3.27
N GLU A 379 -21.76 6.74 3.33
CA GLU A 379 -20.94 7.96 3.44
C GLU A 379 -19.41 7.85 3.71
N SER A 380 -18.63 7.68 2.64
CA SER A 380 -17.22 8.14 2.47
C SER A 380 -16.87 7.85 0.99
N GLN A 381 -16.20 8.67 0.17
CA GLN A 381 -15.10 9.59 0.41
C GLN A 381 -15.12 10.72 -0.67
N LEU A 382 -14.88 11.98 -0.29
CA LEU A 382 -14.03 12.85 -1.11
C LEU A 382 -12.64 12.19 -1.16
N SER A 383 -11.89 12.31 -2.26
CA SER A 383 -10.57 11.68 -2.42
C SER A 383 -9.52 12.23 -1.43
N ILE A 384 -9.61 11.80 -0.18
CA ILE A 384 -8.66 12.05 0.89
C ILE A 384 -7.65 10.92 0.81
N ASN A 385 -6.37 11.25 0.64
CA ASN A 385 -5.27 10.30 0.68
C ASN A 385 -4.99 9.81 2.12
N TYR A 386 -5.99 9.27 2.81
CA TYR A 386 -5.91 8.86 4.22
C TYR A 386 -6.31 7.39 4.45
N ILE A 387 -5.51 6.68 5.24
CA ILE A 387 -5.71 5.27 5.61
C ILE A 387 -6.32 5.16 7.01
N SER A 388 -7.58 4.73 7.05
CA SER A 388 -8.30 4.47 8.29
C SER A 388 -7.62 3.41 9.17
N ARG A 389 -7.83 3.49 10.49
CA ARG A 389 -7.53 2.38 11.41
C ARG A 389 -8.43 1.17 11.16
N TYR A 390 -9.58 1.36 10.50
CA TYR A 390 -10.51 0.31 10.12
C TYR A 390 -10.10 -0.32 8.79
N ILE A 391 -10.10 -1.66 8.78
CA ILE A 391 -9.63 -2.46 7.65
C ILE A 391 -10.73 -2.62 6.58
N PRO A 392 -10.43 -2.41 5.28
CA PRO A 392 -11.35 -2.65 4.17
C PRO A 392 -11.90 -4.09 4.15
N LYS A 393 -13.06 -4.29 3.51
CA LYS A 393 -13.71 -5.61 3.43
C LYS A 393 -12.84 -6.60 2.63
N GLU A 394 -12.12 -6.08 1.65
CA GLU A 394 -11.26 -6.77 0.69
C GLU A 394 -10.06 -7.39 1.41
N VAL A 395 -9.41 -6.62 2.29
CA VAL A 395 -8.29 -7.10 3.13
C VAL A 395 -8.79 -8.16 4.12
N LYS A 396 -9.94 -7.94 4.77
CA LYS A 396 -10.56 -8.96 5.65
C LYS A 396 -10.86 -10.25 4.89
N GLN A 397 -11.35 -10.15 3.65
CA GLN A 397 -11.60 -11.32 2.81
C GLN A 397 -10.31 -11.99 2.33
N ALA A 398 -9.25 -11.22 2.05
CA ALA A 398 -7.93 -11.78 1.76
C ALA A 398 -7.38 -12.60 2.95
N ILE A 399 -7.59 -12.14 4.19
CA ILE A 399 -7.25 -12.89 5.42
C ILE A 399 -8.05 -14.20 5.52
N ILE A 400 -9.37 -14.17 5.29
CA ILE A 400 -10.20 -15.39 5.36
C ILE A 400 -9.86 -16.38 4.26
N LYS A 401 -9.57 -15.89 3.04
CA LYS A 401 -9.08 -16.72 1.94
C LYS A 401 -7.72 -17.34 2.26
N HIS A 402 -6.79 -16.57 2.84
CA HIS A 402 -5.50 -17.10 3.30
C HIS A 402 -5.67 -18.23 4.33
N LEU A 403 -6.68 -18.15 5.19
CA LEU A 403 -7.02 -19.20 6.17
C LEU A 403 -7.72 -20.45 5.56
N GLY A 404 -7.78 -20.56 4.24
CA GLY A 404 -8.33 -21.70 3.51
C GLY A 404 -9.85 -21.71 3.39
N ILE A 405 -10.50 -20.54 3.40
CA ILE A 405 -11.96 -20.41 3.35
C ILE A 405 -12.36 -19.46 2.21
N ASP A 406 -12.45 -19.96 0.99
CA ASP A 406 -12.95 -19.16 -0.14
C ASP A 406 -14.40 -18.70 0.13
N ASN A 407 -14.65 -17.40 -0.12
CA ASN A 407 -15.93 -16.71 0.10
C ASN A 407 -16.51 -16.78 1.53
N GLY A 408 -15.68 -17.04 2.55
CA GLY A 408 -16.14 -17.10 3.95
C GLY A 408 -16.64 -15.76 4.52
N ASN A 409 -17.54 -15.82 5.51
CA ASN A 409 -18.02 -14.65 6.21
C ASN A 409 -16.96 -14.11 7.20
N ALA A 410 -16.16 -13.15 6.73
CA ALA A 410 -15.10 -12.53 7.53
C ALA A 410 -15.59 -11.83 8.80
N HIS A 411 -16.80 -11.26 8.80
CA HIS A 411 -17.37 -10.63 9.98
C HIS A 411 -17.75 -11.66 11.05
N ALA A 412 -18.27 -12.82 10.64
CA ALA A 412 -18.56 -13.92 11.55
C ALA A 412 -17.28 -14.52 12.17
N ALA A 413 -16.19 -14.61 11.39
CA ALA A 413 -14.94 -15.27 11.78
C ALA A 413 -14.00 -14.43 12.66
N ILE A 414 -13.93 -13.12 12.43
CA ILE A 414 -12.99 -12.19 13.07
C ILE A 414 -13.56 -11.63 14.38
N SER A 415 -12.73 -11.53 15.42
CA SER A 415 -13.08 -10.87 16.70
C SER A 415 -12.55 -9.43 16.78
N TYR A 416 -11.36 -9.19 16.23
CA TYR A 416 -10.72 -7.88 16.15
C TYR A 416 -9.92 -7.79 14.86
N SER A 417 -9.91 -6.64 14.20
CA SER A 417 -9.02 -6.36 13.07
C SER A 417 -8.82 -4.85 12.92
N ARG A 418 -7.57 -4.38 12.97
CA ARG A 418 -7.19 -2.96 12.86
C ARG A 418 -5.84 -2.77 12.19
N SER A 419 -5.67 -1.57 11.64
CA SER A 419 -4.45 -1.09 11.00
C SER A 419 -3.55 -0.43 12.04
N HIS A 420 -2.32 -0.94 12.17
CA HIS A 420 -1.26 -0.42 13.02
C HIS A 420 -0.09 0.04 12.16
N ILE A 421 0.68 1.02 12.66
CA ILE A 421 1.89 1.51 11.98
C ILE A 421 3.10 0.98 12.74
N ALA A 422 4.06 0.39 12.03
CA ALA A 422 5.32 -0.05 12.61
C ALA A 422 6.15 1.17 13.03
N LEU A 423 6.49 1.28 14.32
CA LEU A 423 7.22 2.43 14.86
C LEU A 423 8.74 2.25 14.71
N PRO A 424 9.53 3.34 14.62
CA PRO A 424 10.99 3.26 14.48
C PRO A 424 11.69 2.44 15.57
N SER A 425 12.91 1.99 15.30
CA SER A 425 13.72 1.23 16.27
C SER A 425 14.15 2.15 17.42
N GLY A 426 13.75 1.79 18.64
CA GLY A 426 13.90 2.64 19.83
C GLY A 426 12.61 3.27 20.34
N SER A 427 11.46 3.03 19.69
CA SER A 427 10.15 3.42 20.23
C SER A 427 9.92 2.78 21.61
N ILE A 428 9.29 3.57 22.48
CA ILE A 428 8.93 3.22 23.86
C ILE A 428 7.41 3.11 24.06
N SER A 429 6.67 2.92 22.96
CA SER A 429 5.21 2.83 22.95
C SER A 429 4.68 1.74 23.89
N ALA A 430 4.03 2.18 24.98
CA ALA A 430 3.36 1.41 26.03
C ALA A 430 4.26 0.68 27.07
N ASP A 431 3.71 0.53 28.27
CA ASP A 431 4.44 0.34 29.54
C ASP A 431 5.06 -1.05 29.78
N ILE A 432 6.01 -1.07 30.73
CA ILE A 432 6.76 -2.23 31.27
C ILE A 432 7.71 -2.93 30.28
N ASP A 433 7.29 -3.25 29.05
CA ASP A 433 8.11 -3.92 28.01
C ASP A 433 9.05 -2.94 27.25
N LYS A 434 9.82 -2.14 28.01
CA LYS A 434 10.67 -1.06 27.49
C LYS A 434 11.63 -1.58 26.39
N ASN A 435 11.65 -0.87 25.25
CA ASN A 435 12.54 -1.04 24.09
C ASN A 435 12.25 -2.24 23.15
N LYS A 436 11.02 -2.76 23.06
CA LYS A 436 10.70 -3.96 22.24
C LYS A 436 9.62 -3.77 21.15
N ASN A 437 9.22 -2.54 20.81
CA ASN A 437 8.16 -2.22 19.82
C ASN A 437 6.93 -3.14 19.98
N VAL A 438 6.34 -3.15 21.18
CA VAL A 438 5.20 -3.99 21.54
C VAL A 438 3.91 -3.17 21.43
N VAL A 439 2.96 -3.62 20.62
CA VAL A 439 1.64 -3.00 20.51
C VAL A 439 0.69 -3.72 21.45
N HIS A 440 0.26 -3.04 22.52
CA HIS A 440 -0.66 -3.59 23.50
C HIS A 440 -2.11 -3.50 22.99
N ILE A 441 -2.81 -4.64 22.97
CA ILE A 441 -4.20 -4.79 22.56
C ILE A 441 -4.99 -5.27 23.78
N LYS A 442 -5.88 -4.42 24.30
CA LYS A 442 -6.79 -4.79 25.40
C LYS A 442 -8.15 -5.24 24.90
N THR A 443 -8.67 -6.35 25.41
CA THR A 443 -10.04 -6.81 25.11
C THR A 443 -11.06 -6.19 26.08
N THR A 444 -12.24 -5.84 25.58
CA THR A 444 -13.36 -5.28 26.37
C THR A 444 -14.14 -6.35 27.16
N THR A 445 -13.90 -7.63 26.90
CA THR A 445 -14.49 -8.73 27.67
C THR A 445 -13.91 -8.78 29.09
N LYS A 446 -14.76 -8.55 30.09
CA LYS A 446 -14.48 -8.98 31.47
C LYS A 446 -14.36 -10.51 31.52
N PRO A 447 -13.57 -11.09 32.44
CA PRO A 447 -13.47 -12.54 32.54
C PRO A 447 -14.80 -13.14 33.02
N GLU A 448 -15.54 -13.80 32.13
CA GLU A 448 -16.55 -14.75 32.58
C GLU A 448 -15.83 -15.92 33.24
N ALA A 449 -16.22 -16.24 34.47
CA ALA A 449 -15.50 -17.17 35.33
C ALA A 449 -15.60 -18.61 34.79
N VAL A 450 -14.61 -19.04 33.99
CA VAL A 450 -14.45 -20.43 33.58
C VAL A 450 -14.02 -21.28 34.77
N LYS A 451 -14.97 -21.64 35.63
CA LYS A 451 -14.81 -22.74 36.59
C LYS A 451 -14.77 -24.07 35.83
N LYS A 452 -13.58 -24.47 35.38
CA LYS A 452 -13.24 -25.88 35.16
C LYS A 452 -11.94 -26.21 35.87
N LYS A 453 -12.03 -27.02 36.94
CA LYS A 453 -10.89 -27.70 37.52
C LYS A 453 -10.33 -28.68 36.48
N GLN A 454 -9.08 -28.48 36.06
CA GLN A 454 -8.23 -29.55 35.55
C GLN A 454 -6.86 -29.44 36.23
N GLN A 455 -6.24 -30.60 36.47
CA GLN A 455 -5.03 -30.76 37.28
C GLN A 455 -3.79 -30.12 36.62
N PRO A 456 -2.73 -29.82 37.41
CA PRO A 456 -1.51 -29.23 36.87
C PRO A 456 -0.85 -30.16 35.83
N PRO A 457 -0.38 -29.63 34.68
CA PRO A 457 0.31 -30.44 33.69
C PRO A 457 1.70 -30.88 34.21
N GLU A 458 2.08 -32.10 33.87
CA GLU A 458 3.38 -32.68 34.22
C GLU A 458 4.54 -31.94 33.51
N LYS A 459 5.71 -31.92 34.16
CA LYS A 459 6.93 -31.37 33.59
C LYS A 459 7.47 -32.29 32.49
N HIS A 460 7.66 -31.77 31.28
CA HIS A 460 8.30 -32.53 30.20
C HIS A 460 9.76 -32.87 30.54
N LYS A 461 10.14 -34.12 30.31
CA LYS A 461 11.50 -34.66 30.47
C LYS A 461 12.25 -34.66 29.12
N THR A 462 13.53 -34.31 29.15
CA THR A 462 14.53 -34.83 28.20
C THR A 462 14.94 -36.25 28.59
N ASP A 463 15.56 -37.01 27.68
CA ASP A 463 16.32 -38.21 28.09
C ASP A 463 17.74 -37.84 28.52
N ASP A 464 18.41 -38.80 29.18
CA ASP A 464 19.64 -38.58 29.95
C ASP A 464 20.90 -38.33 29.08
N LYS A 465 20.74 -38.15 27.76
CA LYS A 465 21.85 -37.91 26.81
C LYS A 465 21.65 -36.71 25.88
N GLY A 466 20.51 -36.01 25.94
CA GLY A 466 20.35 -34.67 25.35
C GLY A 466 20.38 -34.60 23.81
N THR A 467 20.22 -35.71 23.10
CA THR A 467 20.11 -35.73 21.62
C THR A 467 18.67 -35.57 21.16
N ALA A 468 18.41 -34.57 20.32
CA ALA A 468 17.12 -34.41 19.67
C ALA A 468 16.83 -35.60 18.73
N LYS A 469 15.65 -36.21 18.83
CA LYS A 469 15.16 -37.15 17.82
C LYS A 469 15.00 -36.42 16.48
N PRO A 470 15.36 -37.04 15.34
CA PRO A 470 15.13 -36.44 14.04
C PRO A 470 13.63 -36.36 13.77
N THR A 471 13.08 -35.15 13.73
CA THR A 471 11.71 -34.90 13.29
C THR A 471 11.63 -35.10 11.79
N THR A 472 11.04 -36.21 11.36
CA THR A 472 10.58 -36.36 9.98
C THR A 472 9.58 -35.25 9.67
N VAL A 473 9.89 -34.43 8.66
CA VAL A 473 8.94 -33.46 8.11
C VAL A 473 7.73 -34.25 7.61
N LYS A 474 6.52 -33.83 8.01
CA LYS A 474 5.30 -34.34 7.37
C LYS A 474 5.12 -33.60 6.05
N ASP A 475 5.55 -34.23 4.97
CA ASP A 475 5.42 -33.74 3.60
C ASP A 475 3.96 -33.82 3.08
N ASP A 476 3.07 -33.06 3.72
CA ASP A 476 1.74 -32.79 3.16
C ASP A 476 1.49 -31.29 3.00
N PHE A 477 2.17 -30.74 1.99
CA PHE A 477 1.82 -29.47 1.38
C PHE A 477 1.21 -29.72 -0.01
N GLU A 478 0.33 -28.82 -0.44
CA GLU A 478 -0.19 -28.80 -1.80
C GLU A 478 0.55 -27.69 -2.58
N PRO A 479 1.31 -28.02 -3.63
CA PRO A 479 2.12 -27.02 -4.32
C PRO A 479 1.29 -26.01 -5.10
N VAL A 480 1.71 -24.75 -5.08
CA VAL A 480 1.03 -23.65 -5.76
C VAL A 480 1.72 -23.32 -7.08
N LEU A 481 0.96 -23.28 -8.17
CA LEU A 481 1.44 -22.73 -9.45
C LEU A 481 1.06 -21.26 -9.53
N ILE A 482 2.04 -20.37 -9.70
CA ILE A 482 1.81 -18.93 -9.85
C ILE A 482 2.13 -18.52 -11.27
N PHE A 483 1.08 -18.30 -12.06
CA PHE A 483 1.18 -17.72 -13.40
C PHE A 483 1.47 -16.22 -13.28
N VAL A 484 2.60 -15.76 -13.81
CA VAL A 484 3.04 -14.38 -13.67
C VAL A 484 2.19 -13.48 -14.56
N LYS A 485 1.36 -12.64 -13.93
CA LYS A 485 0.44 -11.71 -14.58
C LYS A 485 1.14 -10.87 -15.66
N GLY A 486 0.60 -10.90 -16.87
CA GLY A 486 1.16 -10.19 -18.04
C GLY A 486 2.32 -10.90 -18.74
N GLN A 487 2.65 -12.14 -18.34
CA GLN A 487 3.65 -13.00 -18.99
C GLN A 487 3.12 -14.41 -19.25
N ALA A 488 2.26 -14.92 -18.36
CA ALA A 488 1.61 -16.22 -18.45
C ALA A 488 0.10 -16.11 -18.16
N ASP A 489 -0.70 -16.90 -18.87
CA ASP A 489 -2.16 -16.99 -18.72
C ASP A 489 -2.55 -18.42 -18.32
N GLU A 490 -3.00 -18.58 -17.07
CA GLU A 490 -3.46 -19.86 -16.52
C GLU A 490 -4.59 -20.49 -17.34
N LYS A 491 -5.46 -19.67 -17.94
CA LYS A 491 -6.65 -20.16 -18.67
C LYS A 491 -6.29 -20.92 -19.94
N ARG A 492 -5.08 -20.71 -20.46
CA ARG A 492 -4.56 -21.41 -21.65
C ARG A 492 -3.93 -22.75 -21.30
N VAL A 493 -3.69 -23.04 -20.02
CA VAL A 493 -3.01 -24.25 -19.54
C VAL A 493 -4.00 -25.25 -18.94
N SER A 494 -3.91 -26.50 -19.40
CA SER A 494 -4.82 -27.57 -19.01
C SER A 494 -4.64 -28.01 -17.56
N ASP A 495 -5.67 -28.65 -17.00
CA ASP A 495 -5.59 -29.27 -15.67
C ASP A 495 -4.58 -30.43 -15.64
N LYS A 496 -4.40 -31.16 -16.75
CA LYS A 496 -3.37 -32.20 -16.89
C LYS A 496 -1.97 -31.60 -16.67
N SER A 497 -1.66 -30.52 -17.37
CA SER A 497 -0.37 -29.82 -17.25
C SER A 497 -0.15 -29.23 -15.85
N LYS A 498 -1.19 -28.67 -15.23
CA LYS A 498 -1.12 -28.16 -13.86
C LYS A 498 -0.91 -29.29 -12.83
N ASN A 499 -1.55 -30.44 -13.00
CA ASN A 499 -1.39 -31.58 -12.10
C ASN A 499 0.00 -32.21 -12.18
N ILE A 500 0.57 -32.36 -13.38
CA ILE A 500 1.95 -32.85 -13.57
C ILE A 500 2.95 -31.88 -12.90
N LEU A 501 2.80 -30.57 -13.15
CA LEU A 501 3.62 -29.53 -12.50
C LEU A 501 3.54 -29.59 -10.97
N LYS A 502 2.36 -29.82 -10.41
CA LYS A 502 2.18 -30.01 -8.96
C LYS A 502 2.87 -31.27 -8.45
N SER A 503 2.77 -32.42 -9.13
CA SER A 503 3.48 -33.64 -8.71
C SER A 503 4.99 -33.40 -8.61
N LEU A 504 5.56 -32.81 -9.67
CA LEU A 504 6.98 -32.46 -9.75
C LEU A 504 7.39 -31.48 -8.64
N ALA A 505 6.51 -30.55 -8.28
CA ALA A 505 6.71 -29.59 -7.20
C ALA A 505 6.66 -30.26 -5.81
N LYS A 506 5.69 -31.16 -5.57
CA LYS A 506 5.56 -31.92 -4.31
C LYS A 506 6.76 -32.83 -4.09
N GLU A 507 7.13 -33.60 -5.11
CA GLU A 507 8.29 -34.51 -5.10
C GLU A 507 9.64 -33.78 -4.94
N SER A 508 9.73 -32.49 -5.28
CA SER A 508 10.96 -31.69 -5.14
C SER A 508 11.01 -30.80 -3.90
N GLY A 509 9.99 -30.81 -3.04
CA GLY A 509 9.86 -29.88 -1.91
C GLY A 509 9.54 -28.44 -2.33
N ALA A 510 9.29 -28.18 -3.61
CA ALA A 510 8.98 -26.86 -4.13
C ALA A 510 7.52 -26.50 -3.84
N HIS A 511 7.31 -25.73 -2.77
CA HIS A 511 5.97 -25.29 -2.36
C HIS A 511 5.30 -24.36 -3.39
N ILE A 512 6.10 -23.69 -4.24
CA ILE A 512 5.64 -22.77 -5.27
C ILE A 512 6.46 -22.95 -6.55
N LEU A 513 5.78 -23.06 -7.70
CA LEU A 513 6.39 -22.91 -9.02
C LEU A 513 5.87 -21.63 -9.69
N TYR A 514 6.77 -20.77 -10.17
CA TYR A 514 6.39 -19.55 -10.89
C TYR A 514 6.44 -19.78 -12.40
N ILE A 515 5.28 -19.76 -13.06
CA ILE A 515 5.16 -19.91 -14.51
C ILE A 515 5.28 -18.53 -15.16
N THR A 516 6.35 -18.33 -15.94
CA THR A 516 6.75 -17.04 -16.54
C THR A 516 6.45 -16.92 -18.02
N SER A 517 5.93 -17.97 -18.68
CA SER A 517 5.41 -17.89 -20.04
C SER A 517 4.46 -19.04 -20.36
N THR A 518 3.48 -18.75 -21.20
CA THR A 518 2.51 -19.68 -21.82
C THR A 518 2.33 -19.28 -23.30
N LEU A 519 1.25 -19.71 -23.96
CA LEU A 519 0.85 -19.23 -25.29
C LEU A 519 0.78 -17.69 -25.37
N ARG A 520 1.34 -17.12 -26.43
CA ARG A 520 1.32 -15.70 -26.82
C ARG A 520 0.71 -15.50 -28.21
N THR A 521 0.06 -14.36 -28.41
CA THR A 521 -0.35 -13.91 -29.76
C THR A 521 0.84 -13.31 -30.55
N PRO A 522 0.71 -13.10 -31.87
CA PRO A 522 1.71 -12.39 -32.67
C PRO A 522 2.06 -10.99 -32.13
N GLU A 523 1.07 -10.27 -31.59
CA GLU A 523 1.21 -8.94 -30.99
C GLU A 523 2.02 -9.00 -29.68
N GLU A 524 1.70 -9.94 -28.79
CA GLU A 524 2.45 -10.18 -27.54
C GLU A 524 3.91 -10.59 -27.83
N GLN A 525 4.12 -11.41 -28.87
CA GLN A 525 5.45 -11.83 -29.30
C GLN A 525 6.25 -10.68 -29.95
N ALA A 526 5.63 -9.86 -30.80
CA ALA A 526 6.26 -8.68 -31.39
C ALA A 526 6.66 -7.66 -30.31
N GLN A 527 5.76 -7.37 -29.36
CA GLN A 527 6.02 -6.43 -28.26
C GLN A 527 7.17 -6.90 -27.34
N ALA A 528 7.29 -8.21 -27.09
CA ALA A 528 8.43 -8.78 -26.36
C ALA A 528 9.76 -8.61 -27.14
N MET A 529 9.74 -8.87 -28.44
CA MET A 529 10.93 -8.72 -29.30
C MET A 529 11.35 -7.24 -29.44
N TYR A 530 10.41 -6.32 -29.63
CA TYR A 530 10.65 -4.87 -29.67
C TYR A 530 11.29 -4.36 -28.37
N THR A 531 10.79 -4.81 -27.21
CA THR A 531 11.33 -4.44 -25.90
C THR A 531 12.78 -4.90 -25.73
N ASN A 532 13.11 -6.10 -26.22
CA ASN A 532 14.49 -6.59 -26.23
C ASN A 532 15.40 -5.73 -27.10
N ILE A 533 14.95 -5.32 -28.30
CA ILE A 533 15.72 -4.43 -29.20
C ILE A 533 16.01 -3.09 -28.53
N ARG A 534 14.99 -2.43 -27.94
CA ARG A 534 15.16 -1.14 -27.24
C ARG A 534 16.06 -1.24 -26.00
N THR A 535 16.12 -2.41 -25.36
CA THR A 535 16.90 -2.63 -24.13
C THR A 535 18.36 -3.04 -24.40
N ARG A 536 18.61 -3.78 -25.49
CA ARG A 536 19.90 -4.43 -25.77
C ARG A 536 20.57 -3.99 -27.08
N GLY A 537 19.89 -3.17 -27.89
CA GLY A 537 20.37 -2.73 -29.20
C GLY A 537 20.11 -3.74 -30.32
N VAL A 538 20.06 -3.24 -31.56
CA VAL A 538 19.78 -4.03 -32.78
C VAL A 538 20.87 -5.08 -33.05
N GLU A 539 22.11 -4.84 -32.61
CA GLU A 539 23.24 -5.77 -32.82
C GLU A 539 23.16 -7.03 -31.92
N SER A 540 22.35 -7.02 -30.85
CA SER A 540 22.24 -8.11 -29.87
C SER A 540 21.40 -9.33 -30.32
N GLN A 541 21.14 -9.45 -31.63
CA GLN A 541 20.19 -10.40 -32.22
C GLN A 541 20.69 -11.85 -32.37
N HIS A 542 21.95 -12.14 -32.07
CA HIS A 542 22.54 -13.47 -32.28
C HIS A 542 21.85 -14.60 -31.49
N TYR A 543 21.09 -14.25 -30.45
CA TYR A 543 20.24 -15.20 -29.70
C TYR A 543 18.95 -15.62 -30.43
N TYR A 544 18.53 -14.93 -31.50
CA TYR A 544 17.37 -15.32 -32.29
C TYR A 544 17.73 -16.27 -33.43
N ALA A 545 16.90 -17.30 -33.66
CA ALA A 545 16.92 -18.12 -34.85
C ALA A 545 16.58 -17.31 -36.12
N LYS A 546 16.80 -17.88 -37.32
CA LYS A 546 16.59 -17.26 -38.64
C LYS A 546 15.30 -16.41 -38.70
N ASN A 547 14.18 -17.00 -38.31
CA ASN A 547 12.86 -16.38 -38.41
C ASN A 547 12.66 -15.24 -37.41
N GLY A 548 13.29 -15.33 -36.23
CA GLY A 548 13.31 -14.23 -35.27
C GLY A 548 14.08 -13.03 -35.79
N ARG A 549 15.24 -13.25 -36.41
CA ARG A 549 16.03 -12.17 -37.06
C ARG A 549 15.24 -11.48 -38.16
N MET A 550 14.59 -12.26 -39.04
CA MET A 550 13.72 -11.73 -40.11
C MET A 550 12.56 -10.85 -39.61
N VAL A 551 12.08 -11.04 -38.36
CA VAL A 551 11.08 -10.17 -37.73
C VAL A 551 11.72 -8.87 -37.23
N VAL A 552 12.92 -8.92 -36.64
CA VAL A 552 13.65 -7.73 -36.22
C VAL A 552 14.06 -6.87 -37.42
N ASP A 553 14.57 -7.48 -38.49
CA ASP A 553 14.94 -6.79 -39.74
C ASP A 553 13.76 -5.98 -40.31
N ALA A 554 12.54 -6.54 -40.22
CA ALA A 554 11.31 -5.85 -40.63
C ALA A 554 11.00 -4.61 -39.76
N GLY A 555 11.16 -4.71 -38.44
CA GLY A 555 10.98 -3.59 -37.52
C GLY A 555 12.05 -2.51 -37.66
N VAL A 556 13.29 -2.89 -38.00
CA VAL A 556 14.38 -1.94 -38.29
C VAL A 556 14.13 -1.20 -39.60
N ALA A 557 13.72 -1.91 -40.66
CA ALA A 557 13.41 -1.32 -41.97
C ALA A 557 12.20 -0.36 -41.94
N ALA A 558 11.26 -0.57 -41.01
CA ALA A 558 10.12 0.34 -40.78
C ALA A 558 10.47 1.57 -39.92
N GLY A 559 11.68 1.64 -39.34
CA GLY A 559 12.14 2.73 -38.49
C GLY A 559 11.91 2.46 -37.00
N ILE A 560 12.90 1.88 -36.32
CA ILE A 560 12.79 1.39 -34.93
C ILE A 560 12.51 2.47 -33.86
N GLU A 561 12.65 3.76 -34.20
CA GLU A 561 12.27 4.87 -33.31
C GLU A 561 10.77 5.20 -33.37
N ASP A 562 10.09 4.90 -34.49
CA ASP A 562 8.64 4.90 -34.57
C ASP A 562 8.13 3.55 -34.06
N LYS A 563 7.69 3.56 -32.80
CA LYS A 563 7.21 2.36 -32.11
C LYS A 563 6.08 1.67 -32.87
N ASP A 564 5.13 2.44 -33.39
CA ASP A 564 3.88 1.89 -33.92
C ASP A 564 4.12 1.33 -35.33
N ALA A 565 4.86 2.06 -36.18
CA ALA A 565 5.30 1.56 -37.48
C ALA A 565 6.19 0.30 -37.37
N ALA A 566 7.12 0.27 -36.40
CA ALA A 566 7.98 -0.88 -36.16
C ALA A 566 7.18 -2.11 -35.67
N LEU A 567 6.24 -1.93 -34.73
CA LEU A 567 5.40 -3.02 -34.24
C LEU A 567 4.48 -3.58 -35.34
N ASP A 568 3.84 -2.74 -36.14
CA ASP A 568 2.98 -3.19 -37.25
C ASP A 568 3.78 -4.03 -38.28
N ALA A 569 4.99 -3.60 -38.63
CA ALA A 569 5.89 -4.36 -39.50
C ALA A 569 6.28 -5.72 -38.90
N MET A 570 6.61 -5.75 -37.61
CA MET A 570 6.96 -6.99 -36.88
C MET A 570 5.76 -7.96 -36.80
N ILE A 571 4.57 -7.46 -36.45
CA ILE A 571 3.33 -8.25 -36.37
C ILE A 571 2.97 -8.85 -37.73
N LYS A 572 3.02 -8.04 -38.80
CA LYS A 572 2.79 -8.50 -40.17
C LYS A 572 3.79 -9.58 -40.58
N LYS A 573 5.06 -9.44 -40.19
CA LYS A 573 6.09 -10.45 -40.50
C LYS A 573 5.86 -11.77 -39.76
N ILE A 574 5.43 -11.73 -38.49
CA ILE A 574 5.07 -12.95 -37.73
C ILE A 574 3.88 -13.67 -38.38
N LYS A 575 2.82 -12.95 -38.75
CA LYS A 575 1.62 -13.53 -39.38
C LYS A 575 1.96 -14.19 -40.73
N ASN A 576 2.69 -13.50 -41.60
CA ASN A 576 3.14 -14.09 -42.87
C ASN A 576 3.99 -15.36 -42.70
N LEU A 577 4.79 -15.48 -41.63
CA LEU A 577 5.56 -16.70 -41.35
C LEU A 577 4.63 -17.84 -40.90
N GLN A 578 3.62 -17.54 -40.07
CA GLN A 578 2.61 -18.52 -39.65
C GLN A 578 1.76 -19.01 -40.82
N ASP A 579 1.41 -18.15 -41.79
CA ASP A 579 0.70 -18.54 -43.02
C ASP A 579 1.51 -19.53 -43.89
N MET A 580 2.85 -19.45 -43.82
CA MET A 580 3.78 -20.41 -44.46
C MET A 580 4.08 -21.63 -43.58
N ASN A 581 3.35 -21.81 -42.47
CA ASN A 581 3.56 -22.87 -41.47
C ASN A 581 4.94 -22.83 -40.79
N GLU A 582 5.57 -21.66 -40.70
CA GLU A 582 6.81 -21.42 -39.97
C GLU A 582 6.55 -20.71 -38.63
N ILE A 583 7.34 -21.03 -37.59
CA ILE A 583 7.21 -20.43 -36.25
C ILE A 583 8.40 -19.53 -35.90
N VAL A 584 8.11 -18.47 -35.12
CA VAL A 584 9.11 -17.55 -34.55
C VAL A 584 9.49 -17.93 -33.11
N SER A 585 8.57 -18.54 -32.38
CA SER A 585 8.77 -19.05 -31.01
C SER A 585 7.83 -20.21 -30.71
N ARG A 586 8.24 -21.14 -29.83
CA ARG A 586 7.37 -22.21 -29.29
C ARG A 586 6.16 -21.67 -28.53
N HIS A 587 6.26 -20.44 -28.01
CA HIS A 587 5.15 -19.73 -27.37
C HIS A 587 4.22 -19.01 -28.35
N CYS A 588 4.57 -18.88 -29.63
CA CYS A 588 3.81 -18.11 -30.63
C CYS A 588 3.25 -19.03 -31.73
N VAL A 589 2.22 -19.79 -31.35
CA VAL A 589 1.55 -20.82 -32.17
C VAL A 589 0.04 -20.57 -32.23
N SER A 590 -0.72 -21.32 -33.03
CA SER A 590 -2.19 -21.26 -32.99
C SER A 590 -2.74 -21.93 -31.72
N GLU A 591 -3.96 -21.55 -31.32
CA GLU A 591 -4.64 -22.16 -30.16
C GLU A 591 -4.87 -23.66 -30.35
N ASP A 592 -5.14 -24.13 -31.58
CA ASP A 592 -5.26 -25.55 -31.93
C ASP A 592 -3.94 -26.33 -31.76
N MET A 593 -2.79 -25.71 -32.05
CA MET A 593 -1.49 -26.35 -31.77
C MET A 593 -1.17 -26.35 -30.28
N TYR A 594 -1.54 -25.29 -29.55
CA TYR A 594 -1.30 -25.21 -28.10
C TYR A 594 -2.23 -26.12 -27.27
N SER A 595 -3.46 -26.35 -27.73
CA SER A 595 -4.42 -27.27 -27.09
C SER A 595 -4.00 -28.74 -27.21
N LYS A 596 -3.18 -29.07 -28.21
CA LYS A 596 -2.52 -30.39 -28.37
C LYS A 596 -1.23 -30.48 -27.56
N LYS A 597 -0.59 -29.34 -27.24
CA LYS A 597 0.67 -29.29 -26.50
C LYS A 597 0.89 -27.96 -25.79
N ASN A 598 0.84 -27.97 -24.46
CA ASN A 598 1.12 -26.80 -23.64
C ASN A 598 2.64 -26.59 -23.50
N VAL A 599 3.15 -25.45 -23.95
CA VAL A 599 4.53 -24.97 -23.73
C VAL A 599 4.56 -24.00 -22.56
N MET A 600 5.47 -24.20 -21.59
CA MET A 600 5.55 -23.38 -20.37
C MET A 600 6.99 -23.11 -19.93
N ASP A 601 7.21 -21.91 -19.37
CA ASP A 601 8.47 -21.53 -18.71
C ASP A 601 8.29 -21.48 -17.18
N ILE A 602 9.19 -22.10 -16.41
CA ILE A 602 9.25 -22.00 -14.94
C ILE A 602 10.48 -21.17 -14.51
N SER A 603 10.31 -20.16 -13.68
CA SER A 603 11.40 -19.26 -13.27
C SER A 603 12.55 -19.96 -12.53
N LYS A 604 13.79 -19.90 -13.04
CA LYS A 604 14.97 -20.43 -12.33
C LYS A 604 15.33 -19.60 -11.09
N THR A 605 15.25 -18.28 -11.20
CA THR A 605 15.68 -17.34 -10.13
C THR A 605 14.83 -17.42 -8.88
N ARG A 606 13.54 -17.78 -9.00
CA ARG A 606 12.62 -17.92 -7.86
C ARG A 606 12.64 -19.30 -7.19
N LEU A 607 13.40 -20.27 -7.71
CA LEU A 607 13.52 -21.61 -7.15
C LEU A 607 14.70 -21.78 -6.17
N GLY A 608 15.70 -20.90 -6.20
CA GLY A 608 16.87 -20.98 -5.32
C GLY A 608 17.54 -22.37 -5.33
N SER A 609 17.87 -22.90 -4.16
CA SER A 609 18.45 -24.25 -4.01
C SER A 609 17.53 -25.39 -4.47
N LEU A 610 16.20 -25.22 -4.38
CA LEU A 610 15.21 -26.23 -4.79
C LEU A 610 15.19 -26.45 -6.30
N GLY A 611 15.71 -25.51 -7.11
CA GLY A 611 15.79 -25.67 -8.56
C GLY A 611 16.61 -26.87 -9.02
N ARG A 612 17.65 -27.25 -8.26
CA ARG A 612 18.42 -28.49 -8.50
C ARG A 612 17.64 -29.75 -8.15
N THR A 613 16.80 -29.69 -7.11
CA THR A 613 15.92 -30.79 -6.71
C THR A 613 14.82 -31.00 -7.75
N LEU A 614 14.19 -29.91 -8.21
CA LEU A 614 13.18 -29.94 -9.27
C LEU A 614 13.76 -30.48 -10.59
N ASP A 615 14.96 -30.04 -10.99
CA ASP A 615 15.67 -30.54 -12.18
C ASP A 615 15.90 -32.06 -12.12
N LYS A 616 16.29 -32.59 -10.95
CA LYS A 616 16.42 -34.03 -10.72
C LYS A 616 15.08 -34.76 -10.82
N VAL A 617 14.03 -34.21 -10.18
CA VAL A 617 12.67 -34.80 -10.19
C VAL A 617 12.09 -34.85 -11.61
N ILE A 618 12.21 -33.77 -12.39
CA ILE A 618 11.79 -33.75 -13.81
C ILE A 618 12.56 -34.81 -14.61
N LYS A 619 13.88 -34.94 -14.41
CA LYS A 619 14.72 -35.95 -15.10
C LYS A 619 14.36 -37.39 -14.74
N GLU A 620 13.88 -37.67 -13.53
CA GLU A 620 13.36 -39.00 -13.18
C GLU A 620 11.94 -39.22 -13.70
N HIS A 621 11.11 -38.18 -13.75
CA HIS A 621 9.75 -38.25 -14.28
C HIS A 621 9.75 -38.61 -15.78
N ILE A 622 10.58 -37.96 -16.60
CA ILE A 622 10.63 -38.23 -18.06
C ILE A 622 11.14 -39.63 -18.44
N LYS A 623 11.83 -40.33 -17.53
CA LYS A 623 12.21 -41.75 -17.73
C LYS A 623 11.00 -42.68 -17.62
N LYS A 624 9.98 -42.28 -16.85
CA LYS A 624 8.78 -43.07 -16.55
C LYS A 624 7.61 -42.67 -17.46
N ASN A 625 7.46 -41.37 -17.73
CA ASN A 625 6.34 -40.80 -18.49
C ASN A 625 6.85 -40.03 -19.71
N LYS A 626 6.40 -40.43 -20.92
CA LYS A 626 6.85 -39.81 -22.19
C LYS A 626 6.13 -38.51 -22.56
N GLU A 627 5.10 -38.12 -21.81
CA GLU A 627 4.24 -36.97 -22.09
C GLU A 627 4.87 -35.60 -21.78
N LEU A 628 5.95 -35.57 -20.98
CA LEU A 628 6.69 -34.35 -20.65
C LEU A 628 8.04 -34.34 -21.37
N LYS A 629 8.34 -33.24 -22.07
CA LYS A 629 9.62 -32.96 -22.70
C LYS A 629 10.31 -31.81 -21.97
N TYR A 630 11.53 -32.07 -21.49
CA TYR A 630 12.34 -31.10 -20.75
C TYR A 630 13.35 -30.45 -21.70
N ILE A 631 13.06 -29.24 -22.15
CA ILE A 631 13.79 -28.59 -23.25
C ILE A 631 14.96 -27.75 -22.74
N SER A 632 14.76 -27.01 -21.65
CA SER A 632 15.82 -26.23 -21.00
C SER A 632 15.94 -26.64 -19.53
N PRO A 633 16.92 -27.52 -19.20
CA PRO A 633 17.23 -27.90 -17.84
C PRO A 633 17.58 -26.72 -16.93
N TYR A 634 17.42 -26.88 -15.62
CA TYR A 634 17.78 -25.83 -14.65
C TYR A 634 19.25 -25.41 -14.81
N GLY A 635 20.14 -26.38 -15.02
CA GLY A 635 21.57 -26.16 -15.25
C GLY A 635 21.96 -25.59 -16.62
N HIS A 636 21.02 -25.36 -17.55
CA HIS A 636 21.36 -24.77 -18.85
C HIS A 636 21.73 -23.29 -18.68
N ALA A 637 22.97 -22.93 -19.02
CA ALA A 637 23.50 -21.58 -18.87
C ALA A 637 22.87 -20.60 -19.87
N GLY A 638 22.71 -19.33 -19.47
CA GLY A 638 22.17 -18.27 -20.33
C GLY A 638 20.64 -18.18 -20.39
N GLU A 639 19.90 -19.25 -20.12
CA GLU A 639 18.43 -19.22 -20.11
C GLU A 639 17.84 -18.96 -18.71
N PRO A 640 16.92 -17.98 -18.54
CA PRO A 640 16.38 -17.57 -17.24
C PRO A 640 15.27 -18.48 -16.69
N ALA A 641 14.76 -19.41 -17.50
CA ALA A 641 13.63 -20.27 -17.17
C ALA A 641 13.88 -21.74 -17.55
N ILE A 642 13.24 -22.65 -16.82
CA ILE A 642 13.07 -24.06 -17.18
C ILE A 642 11.98 -24.13 -18.24
N HIS A 643 12.32 -24.61 -19.44
CA HIS A 643 11.39 -24.73 -20.55
C HIS A 643 10.86 -26.17 -20.64
N ILE A 644 9.53 -26.35 -20.58
CA ILE A 644 8.86 -27.65 -20.68
C ILE A 644 7.76 -27.65 -21.74
N GLU A 645 7.57 -28.81 -22.36
CA GLU A 645 6.45 -29.15 -23.24
C GLU A 645 5.67 -30.31 -22.60
N ILE A 646 4.35 -30.19 -22.49
CA ILE A 646 3.47 -31.28 -22.03
C ILE A 646 2.46 -31.60 -23.15
N GLU A 647 2.46 -32.86 -23.60
CA GLU A 647 1.50 -33.39 -24.56
C GLU A 647 0.16 -33.65 -23.86
N GLN A 648 -0.94 -33.27 -24.50
CA GLN A 648 -2.27 -33.21 -23.89
C GLN A 648 -3.03 -34.53 -24.04
#